data_AF-A0A2U1TD28-F1
#
_entry.id   AF-A0A2U1TD28-F1
#
_cell.length_a   1.000
_cell.length_b   1.000
_cell.length_c   1.000
_cell.angle_alpha   90.00
_cell.angle_beta   90.00
_cell.angle_gamma   90.00
#
_symmetry.space_group_name_H-M   'P 1'
#
loop_
_entity.id
_entity.type
_entity.pdbx_description
1 polymer ?
#
loop_
_entity_poly.entity_id
_entity_poly.type
_entity_poly.pdbx_seq_one_letter_code
_entity_poly.pdbx_strand_id
1 'polypeptide(L)'
;MTTLTLTARRMTAVLTAGVLVASASVALTAAPAAAAPTDQTVSIDLAGDWQFTTGDDPAYADPGFDDSAWTPITVPGDGTPFADYDGFGWYRLSFDLPAEASGANLVASLGFLDDVDEAFLNGVKIGATGVMPPNAKSQWFEKRLYPIPASAPVFGGENTIAVRLHDMSGGGGWYQGPVGIYSKDAVRENVYGIVGEPASADQVAAVSRVLATQKAALAAGDVDAYLATLATDYNHDGRDTTRRAAELRGWLAQSGTLNLVDSEVEVLVRNGVLVVDTNRTISGTRGGAAFEFQPKTQQFLEIDATTNLESGNHSRFFSDFVDSALEGKRRAFQVYLPPSYYTQPTRDFPVVYLLHGVNGGSKEWEPRDFDARLDELYTTGGLAESIVIMPDGESLWYSDTENSPWRSMFLQEMMPLVEAEFNTLDDPSYRALSGVSMGGFGAFSIGLQNPELFSSIATHIGSVNYTPVGQTPVALATAMTAEQLTHYSLYFDACEFDEYRFDEGARSLAGVLTSKGVPHTWEVYPEGRHNDACWMPHIADSFGSHSAHFRAAGLVEAPVPPVDAPVPPVDVPAPPTEAPAPPTAAPVPPAEAPVAAGEPSLASSLRGGISVSDNTLATGQTFTITVDERNRNRYVAAFVYSSPVSLGGWKLASAAGDISATLPAGIAPGAHRLAVEDADGAVIGWVDITVLVNGPAALSQSGADIAPALGAGAVLLALGVLLVLRRSRRAGQLG
;
A
#
# COMPACT_ATOMS: atom_id res chain seq x y z
N MET A 1 53.50 6.32 23.96
CA MET A 1 54.64 5.39 24.20
C MET A 1 54.00 4.04 24.50
N THR A 2 54.09 2.98 23.71
CA THR A 2 55.18 2.47 22.86
C THR A 2 54.55 1.67 21.72
N THR A 3 55.11 1.82 20.53
CA THR A 3 54.70 1.31 19.22
C THR A 3 55.10 -0.15 19.00
N LEU A 4 54.30 -0.90 18.22
CA LEU A 4 54.78 -2.08 17.49
C LEU A 4 54.18 -2.10 16.07
N THR A 5 55.08 -1.83 15.13
CA THR A 5 54.95 -1.91 13.68
C THR A 5 55.13 -3.35 13.21
N LEU A 6 54.28 -3.83 12.30
CA LEU A 6 54.60 -5.00 11.47
C LEU A 6 54.62 -4.62 10.00
N THR A 7 55.75 -4.95 9.38
CA THR A 7 56.16 -4.65 8.02
C THR A 7 55.70 -5.77 7.08
N ALA A 8 55.24 -5.36 5.89
CA ALA A 8 54.91 -6.25 4.79
C ALA A 8 56.18 -6.83 4.14
N ARG A 9 56.14 -8.12 3.79
CA ARG A 9 57.00 -8.68 2.74
C ARG A 9 56.24 -9.69 1.89
N ARG A 10 56.21 -9.39 0.58
CA ARG A 10 55.71 -10.21 -0.51
C ARG A 10 56.59 -11.45 -0.70
N MET A 11 55.98 -12.60 -0.93
CA MET A 11 56.59 -13.68 -1.69
C MET A 11 55.57 -14.21 -2.70
N THR A 12 55.94 -14.10 -3.97
CA THR A 12 55.21 -14.55 -5.14
C THR A 12 55.56 -16.01 -5.39
N ALA A 13 54.56 -16.89 -5.45
CA ALA A 13 54.70 -18.22 -6.03
C ALA A 13 53.56 -18.44 -7.03
N VAL A 14 53.94 -18.53 -8.31
CA VAL A 14 53.08 -18.84 -9.45
C VAL A 14 52.91 -20.36 -9.50
N LEU A 15 51.68 -20.84 -9.45
CA LEU A 15 51.32 -22.21 -9.81
C LEU A 15 50.10 -22.14 -10.73
N THR A 16 50.38 -22.27 -12.02
CA THR A 16 49.42 -22.53 -13.09
C THR A 16 48.89 -23.97 -12.96
N ALA A 17 47.60 -24.12 -12.70
CA ALA A 17 46.86 -25.34 -12.94
C ALA A 17 45.68 -25.00 -13.86
N GLY A 18 45.72 -25.54 -15.09
CA GLY A 18 44.63 -25.43 -16.04
C GLY A 18 43.42 -26.23 -15.55
N VAL A 19 42.26 -25.58 -15.51
CA VAL A 19 40.98 -26.25 -15.28
C VAL A 19 40.51 -26.83 -16.61
N LEU A 20 40.56 -28.15 -16.74
CA LEU A 20 39.73 -28.88 -17.69
C LEU A 20 38.28 -28.77 -17.22
N VAL A 21 37.43 -28.10 -17.99
CA VAL A 21 35.98 -28.18 -17.84
C VAL A 21 35.55 -29.52 -18.46
N ALA A 22 35.43 -30.55 -17.61
CA ALA A 22 34.73 -31.77 -17.97
C ALA A 22 33.23 -31.53 -17.79
N SER A 23 32.48 -31.51 -18.89
CA SER A 23 31.02 -31.46 -18.91
C SER A 23 30.47 -32.77 -18.36
N ALA A 24 30.28 -32.84 -17.04
CA ALA A 24 29.48 -33.90 -16.43
C ALA A 24 28.00 -33.51 -16.57
N SER A 25 27.31 -34.14 -17.52
CA SER A 25 25.85 -34.16 -17.58
C SER A 25 25.34 -34.90 -16.34
N VAL A 26 25.04 -34.14 -15.29
CA VAL A 26 24.22 -34.64 -14.18
C VAL A 26 22.83 -34.85 -14.75
N ALA A 27 22.46 -36.11 -14.96
CA ALA A 27 21.07 -36.47 -15.17
C ALA A 27 20.31 -36.05 -13.91
N LEU A 28 19.50 -35.00 -14.02
CA LEU A 28 18.51 -34.65 -13.02
C LEU A 28 17.56 -35.84 -12.91
N THR A 29 17.78 -36.70 -11.91
CA THR A 29 16.73 -37.62 -11.49
C THR A 29 15.62 -36.75 -10.95
N ALA A 30 14.50 -36.68 -11.68
CA ALA A 30 13.30 -36.03 -11.20
C ALA A 30 13.03 -36.52 -9.77
N ALA A 31 12.90 -35.58 -8.83
CA ALA A 31 12.36 -35.89 -7.53
C ALA A 31 11.02 -36.62 -7.74
N PRO A 32 10.69 -37.64 -6.94
CA PRO A 32 9.37 -38.25 -7.03
C PRO A 32 8.35 -37.13 -6.88
N ALA A 33 7.37 -37.09 -7.78
CA ALA A 33 6.26 -36.16 -7.67
C ALA A 33 5.72 -36.23 -6.24
N ALA A 34 5.76 -35.12 -5.51
CA ALA A 34 5.07 -35.02 -4.24
C ALA A 34 3.63 -35.47 -4.50
N ALA A 35 3.14 -36.41 -3.70
CA ALA A 35 1.75 -36.81 -3.74
C ALA A 35 0.90 -35.54 -3.65
N ALA A 36 -0.16 -35.45 -4.46
CA ALA A 36 -1.10 -34.35 -4.34
C ALA A 36 -1.58 -34.29 -2.87
N PRO A 37 -1.60 -33.10 -2.25
CA PRO A 37 -2.12 -32.98 -0.89
C PRO A 37 -3.52 -33.58 -0.85
N THR A 38 -3.80 -34.38 0.16
CA THR A 38 -5.13 -34.94 0.37
C THR A 38 -6.07 -33.81 0.81
N ASP A 39 -7.30 -33.76 0.27
CA ASP A 39 -8.39 -32.82 0.62
C ASP A 39 -8.92 -33.01 2.06
N GLN A 40 -8.05 -33.31 3.02
CA GLN A 40 -8.46 -33.51 4.39
C GLN A 40 -8.43 -32.21 5.16
N THR A 41 -9.62 -31.76 5.55
CA THR A 41 -9.81 -30.72 6.55
C THR A 41 -9.27 -31.20 7.90
N VAL A 42 -8.28 -30.49 8.42
CA VAL A 42 -7.72 -30.67 9.75
C VAL A 42 -8.08 -29.43 10.55
N SER A 43 -8.84 -29.60 11.64
CA SER A 43 -9.14 -28.52 12.56
C SER A 43 -9.01 -29.02 13.99
N ILE A 44 -7.90 -28.68 14.63
CA ILE A 44 -7.61 -29.04 16.02
C ILE A 44 -7.55 -27.75 16.82
N ASP A 45 -8.53 -27.59 17.70
CA ASP A 45 -8.55 -26.52 18.69
C ASP A 45 -7.53 -26.85 19.79
N LEU A 46 -6.63 -25.91 20.04
CA LEU A 46 -5.61 -25.98 21.09
C LEU A 46 -5.84 -24.92 22.18
N ALA A 47 -6.97 -24.22 22.18
CA ALA A 47 -7.34 -23.36 23.30
C ALA A 47 -7.60 -24.18 24.57
N GLY A 48 -7.33 -23.58 25.73
CA GLY A 48 -7.49 -24.19 27.05
C GLY A 48 -6.22 -24.09 27.88
N ASP A 49 -6.00 -25.08 28.74
CA ASP A 49 -4.90 -25.06 29.70
C ASP A 49 -3.59 -25.57 29.08
N TRP A 50 -2.58 -24.72 29.05
CA TRP A 50 -1.21 -25.02 28.64
C TRP A 50 -0.30 -25.09 29.86
N GLN A 51 0.82 -25.82 29.76
CA GLN A 51 1.88 -25.76 30.76
C GLN A 51 2.72 -24.50 30.55
N PHE A 52 3.03 -23.78 31.62
CA PHE A 52 3.81 -22.55 31.58
C PHE A 52 4.93 -22.50 32.62
N THR A 53 6.06 -21.92 32.22
CA THR A 53 7.15 -21.56 33.13
C THR A 53 7.84 -20.26 32.71
N THR A 54 8.47 -19.59 33.66
CA THR A 54 9.34 -18.43 33.39
C THR A 54 10.79 -18.84 33.24
N GLY A 55 11.59 -18.00 32.57
CA GLY A 55 12.97 -18.27 32.23
C GLY A 55 13.15 -18.74 30.79
N ASP A 56 14.40 -18.96 30.38
CA ASP A 56 14.75 -19.21 28.99
C ASP A 56 15.73 -20.38 28.85
N ASP A 57 15.20 -21.59 28.70
CA ASP A 57 15.97 -22.80 28.44
C ASP A 57 15.57 -23.41 27.09
N PRO A 58 16.46 -23.44 26.09
CA PRO A 58 16.16 -24.07 24.79
C PRO A 58 15.76 -25.54 24.89
N ALA A 59 16.09 -26.25 25.97
CA ALA A 59 15.63 -27.62 26.20
C ALA A 59 14.10 -27.73 26.31
N TYR A 60 13.41 -26.63 26.62
CA TYR A 60 11.95 -26.57 26.68
C TYR A 60 11.26 -26.73 25.32
N ALA A 61 11.99 -26.69 24.20
CA ALA A 61 11.46 -27.06 22.90
C ALA A 61 11.45 -28.59 22.65
N ASP A 62 12.20 -29.38 23.44
CA ASP A 62 12.33 -30.81 23.23
C ASP A 62 11.01 -31.54 23.55
N PRO A 63 10.47 -32.37 22.63
CA PRO A 63 9.23 -33.13 22.89
C PRO A 63 9.37 -34.12 24.07
N GLY A 64 10.58 -34.57 24.40
CA GLY A 64 10.83 -35.48 25.53
C GLY A 64 11.04 -34.81 26.88
N PHE A 65 11.00 -33.47 26.96
CA PHE A 65 11.16 -32.75 28.21
C PHE A 65 9.95 -32.94 29.14
N ASP A 66 10.21 -33.15 30.43
CA ASP A 66 9.17 -33.34 31.47
C ASP A 66 8.74 -31.97 32.03
N ASP A 67 7.59 -31.49 31.59
CA ASP A 67 6.96 -30.24 32.02
C ASP A 67 5.90 -30.46 33.13
N SER A 68 5.83 -31.64 33.75
CA SER A 68 4.80 -31.95 34.77
C SER A 68 4.89 -31.08 36.04
N ALA A 69 6.00 -30.38 36.24
CA ALA A 69 6.20 -29.43 37.34
C ALA A 69 5.83 -27.98 36.98
N TRP A 70 5.42 -27.72 35.74
CA TRP A 70 5.06 -26.38 35.27
C TRP A 70 3.68 -25.97 35.78
N THR A 71 3.39 -24.67 35.64
CA THR A 71 2.12 -24.09 36.12
C THR A 71 1.12 -24.09 34.97
N PRO A 72 -0.10 -24.61 35.15
CA PRO A 72 -1.15 -24.47 34.14
C PRO A 72 -1.51 -23.00 33.93
N ILE A 73 -1.68 -22.59 32.67
CA ILE A 73 -2.13 -21.27 32.27
C ILE A 73 -3.16 -21.39 31.15
N THR A 74 -4.20 -20.57 31.19
CA THR A 74 -5.24 -20.58 30.15
C THR A 74 -4.78 -19.77 28.93
N VAL A 75 -4.93 -20.36 27.75
CA VAL A 75 -4.61 -19.79 26.44
C VAL A 75 -5.83 -19.90 25.51
N PRO A 76 -6.27 -18.82 24.85
CA PRO A 76 -5.81 -17.45 25.05
C PRO A 76 -6.21 -16.90 26.42
N GLY A 77 -5.46 -15.91 26.91
CA GLY A 77 -5.65 -15.25 28.20
C GLY A 77 -4.66 -14.10 28.43
N ASP A 78 -4.92 -13.30 29.46
CA ASP A 78 -4.12 -12.13 29.86
C ASP A 78 -2.79 -12.46 30.57
N GLY A 79 -2.40 -13.74 30.59
CA GLY A 79 -1.18 -14.19 31.26
C GLY A 79 -1.31 -14.35 32.78
N THR A 80 -2.49 -14.16 33.39
CA THR A 80 -2.69 -14.36 34.84
C THR A 80 -2.26 -15.76 35.31
N PRO A 81 -1.49 -15.90 36.42
CA PRO A 81 -1.09 -14.86 37.38
C PRO A 81 0.23 -14.15 37.07
N PHE A 82 0.81 -14.34 35.88
CA PHE A 82 2.07 -13.76 35.43
C PHE A 82 1.90 -12.53 34.54
N ALA A 83 0.73 -11.90 34.53
CA ALA A 83 0.42 -10.75 33.67
C ALA A 83 1.39 -9.57 33.82
N ASP A 84 2.02 -9.43 35.00
CA ASP A 84 2.99 -8.37 35.33
C ASP A 84 4.47 -8.84 35.21
N TYR A 85 4.75 -10.00 34.59
CA TYR A 85 6.10 -10.56 34.47
C TYR A 85 6.76 -10.21 33.14
N ASP A 86 7.69 -9.26 33.17
CA ASP A 86 8.58 -8.97 32.03
C ASP A 86 9.73 -9.99 31.95
N GLY A 87 9.92 -10.61 30.79
CA GLY A 87 11.03 -11.52 30.52
C GLY A 87 10.62 -12.71 29.64
N PHE A 88 11.38 -13.80 29.76
CA PHE A 88 11.12 -15.00 28.99
C PHE A 88 10.09 -15.90 29.67
N GLY A 89 9.10 -16.34 28.89
CA GLY A 89 8.12 -17.35 29.26
C GLY A 89 8.08 -18.46 28.22
N TRP A 90 7.74 -19.67 28.65
CA TRP A 90 7.53 -20.81 27.76
C TRP A 90 6.18 -21.44 28.01
N TYR A 91 5.45 -21.68 26.93
CA TYR A 91 4.17 -22.40 26.90
C TYR A 91 4.38 -23.75 26.23
N ARG A 92 3.78 -24.81 26.77
CA ARG A 92 3.83 -26.17 26.20
C ARG A 92 2.46 -26.84 26.25
N LEU A 93 2.13 -27.56 25.18
CA LEU A 93 0.93 -28.39 25.11
C LEU A 93 1.21 -29.67 24.30
N SER A 94 0.74 -30.80 24.81
CA SER A 94 0.69 -32.06 24.07
C SER A 94 -0.70 -32.28 23.47
N PHE A 95 -0.75 -32.77 22.24
CA PHE A 95 -1.99 -33.04 21.51
C PHE A 95 -1.80 -34.16 20.49
N ASP A 96 -2.88 -34.87 20.16
CA ASP A 96 -2.84 -35.93 19.14
C ASP A 96 -3.16 -35.38 17.74
N LEU A 97 -2.35 -35.74 16.75
CA LEU A 97 -2.67 -35.53 15.34
C LEU A 97 -3.21 -36.83 14.73
N PRO A 98 -4.38 -36.81 14.04
CA PRO A 98 -4.90 -37.98 13.36
C PRO A 98 -3.94 -38.45 12.25
N ALA A 99 -3.89 -39.76 11.99
CA ALA A 99 -3.03 -40.34 10.96
C ALA A 99 -3.40 -39.83 9.56
N GLU A 100 -4.68 -39.51 9.39
CA GLU A 100 -5.30 -39.07 8.16
C GLU A 100 -4.87 -37.64 7.77
N ALA A 101 -4.41 -36.82 8.72
CA ALA A 101 -3.83 -35.49 8.46
C ALA A 101 -2.51 -35.56 7.65
N SER A 102 -1.92 -36.74 7.49
CA SER A 102 -0.70 -36.94 6.70
C SER A 102 -0.92 -36.52 5.25
N GLY A 103 -0.14 -35.53 4.80
CA GLY A 103 -0.24 -34.96 3.45
C GLY A 103 -1.06 -33.67 3.36
N ALA A 104 -1.70 -33.23 4.46
CA ALA A 104 -2.29 -31.89 4.53
C ALA A 104 -1.20 -30.82 4.72
N ASN A 105 -1.42 -29.64 4.12
CA ASN A 105 -0.62 -28.46 4.43
C ASN A 105 -1.16 -27.83 5.72
N LEU A 106 -0.42 -28.00 6.82
CA LEU A 106 -0.84 -27.55 8.14
C LEU A 106 -0.24 -26.17 8.47
N VAL A 107 -1.00 -25.38 9.22
CA VAL A 107 -0.65 -24.08 9.77
C VAL A 107 -0.96 -24.12 11.26
N ALA A 108 -0.01 -23.68 12.09
CA ALA A 108 -0.27 -23.36 13.48
C ALA A 108 -0.80 -21.93 13.55
N SER A 109 -2.06 -21.77 13.92
CA SER A 109 -2.60 -20.48 14.32
C SER A 109 -2.34 -20.30 15.80
N LEU A 110 -1.60 -19.26 16.14
CA LEU A 110 -1.38 -18.88 17.53
C LEU A 110 -2.09 -17.56 17.87
N GLY A 111 -2.94 -17.02 17.00
CA GLY A 111 -3.65 -15.78 17.30
C GLY A 111 -2.70 -14.61 17.60
N PHE A 112 -2.93 -13.88 18.69
CA PHE A 112 -2.12 -12.73 19.09
C PHE A 112 -1.45 -12.97 20.44
N LEU A 113 -0.13 -12.77 20.46
CA LEU A 113 0.74 -12.94 21.61
C LEU A 113 1.42 -11.62 21.92
N ASP A 114 1.70 -11.38 23.18
CA ASP A 114 2.44 -10.19 23.55
C ASP A 114 3.91 -10.24 23.09
N ASP A 115 4.37 -9.08 22.64
CA ASP A 115 5.71 -8.77 22.14
C ASP A 115 6.35 -9.69 21.10
N VAL A 116 7.03 -10.75 21.49
CA VAL A 116 7.94 -11.52 20.62
C VAL A 116 7.82 -13.01 20.92
N ASP A 117 7.70 -13.82 19.87
CA ASP A 117 7.58 -15.27 20.01
C ASP A 117 8.41 -16.08 19.00
N GLU A 118 8.78 -17.29 19.41
CA GLU A 118 9.25 -18.38 18.56
C GLU A 118 8.43 -19.64 18.88
N ALA A 119 7.92 -20.31 17.87
CA ALA A 119 7.13 -21.53 18.03
C ALA A 119 7.86 -22.76 17.49
N PHE A 120 7.68 -23.88 18.18
CA PHE A 120 8.31 -25.17 17.90
C PHE A 120 7.27 -26.28 17.94
N LEU A 121 7.31 -27.19 16.96
CA LEU A 121 6.55 -28.43 16.97
C LEU A 121 7.54 -29.60 17.01
N ASN A 122 7.45 -30.41 18.05
CA ASN A 122 8.36 -31.54 18.31
C ASN A 122 9.84 -31.14 18.22
N GLY A 123 10.20 -29.98 18.78
CA GLY A 123 11.56 -29.42 18.74
C GLY A 123 11.98 -28.78 17.42
N VAL A 124 11.15 -28.86 16.37
CA VAL A 124 11.40 -28.17 15.10
C VAL A 124 10.78 -26.78 15.15
N LYS A 125 11.58 -25.73 14.97
CA LYS A 125 11.08 -24.36 14.89
C LYS A 125 10.16 -24.21 13.66
N ILE A 126 8.92 -23.80 13.88
CA ILE A 126 7.90 -23.62 12.83
C ILE A 126 7.67 -22.15 12.48
N GLY A 127 7.97 -21.22 13.39
CA GLY A 127 7.76 -19.80 13.15
C GLY A 127 8.37 -18.90 14.20
N ALA A 128 8.34 -17.59 13.93
CA ALA A 128 8.71 -16.53 14.85
C ALA A 128 8.13 -15.20 14.38
N THR A 129 7.78 -14.33 15.34
CA THR A 129 7.27 -12.98 15.12
C THR A 129 7.97 -12.02 16.07
N GLY A 130 8.39 -10.86 15.56
CA GLY A 130 9.26 -9.93 16.28
C GLY A 130 10.75 -10.29 16.23
N VAL A 131 11.54 -9.60 17.04
CA VAL A 131 12.98 -9.85 17.18
C VAL A 131 13.28 -10.14 18.64
N MET A 132 13.90 -11.28 18.93
CA MET A 132 14.33 -11.66 20.28
C MET A 132 15.49 -10.76 20.78
N PRO A 133 15.71 -10.62 22.10
CA PRO A 133 16.87 -9.93 22.67
C PRO A 133 18.22 -10.40 22.07
N PRO A 134 19.27 -9.54 22.06
CA PRO A 134 19.39 -8.26 22.79
C PRO A 134 18.80 -7.03 22.10
N ASN A 135 18.37 -7.13 20.83
CA ASN A 135 17.80 -6.00 20.09
C ASN A 135 16.30 -6.23 19.89
N ALA A 136 15.59 -6.39 21.01
CA ALA A 136 14.22 -6.83 20.97
C ALA A 136 13.32 -5.85 20.19
N LYS A 137 12.43 -6.39 19.37
CA LYS A 137 11.41 -5.63 18.64
C LYS A 137 10.07 -6.33 18.75
N SER A 138 9.18 -5.69 19.49
CA SER A 138 7.81 -6.13 19.65
C SER A 138 7.06 -6.18 18.30
N GLN A 139 6.15 -7.15 18.21
CA GLN A 139 5.16 -7.37 17.16
C GLN A 139 3.88 -7.92 17.80
N TRP A 140 3.51 -7.38 18.97
CA TRP A 140 2.36 -7.85 19.76
C TRP A 140 1.08 -7.91 18.91
N PHE A 141 0.86 -6.90 18.06
CA PHE A 141 -0.30 -6.77 17.17
C PHE A 141 -0.31 -7.64 15.91
N GLU A 142 0.70 -8.49 15.65
CA GLU A 142 0.68 -9.34 14.46
C GLU A 142 -0.04 -10.66 14.73
N LYS A 143 -0.87 -11.11 13.79
CA LYS A 143 -1.51 -12.43 13.91
C LYS A 143 -0.51 -13.54 13.54
N ARG A 144 -0.33 -14.52 14.44
CA ARG A 144 0.63 -15.62 14.25
C ARG A 144 -0.01 -16.76 13.46
N LEU A 145 0.39 -16.88 12.20
CA LEU A 145 0.06 -18.01 11.32
C LEU A 145 1.35 -18.62 10.80
N TYR A 146 1.75 -19.77 11.36
CA TYR A 146 3.02 -20.42 11.06
C TYR A 146 2.84 -21.68 10.23
N PRO A 147 3.29 -21.71 8.97
CA PRO A 147 3.30 -22.93 8.17
C PRO A 147 4.11 -24.03 8.85
N ILE A 148 3.55 -25.22 8.97
CA ILE A 148 4.19 -26.36 9.64
C ILE A 148 4.93 -27.19 8.59
N PRO A 149 6.26 -27.37 8.70
CA PRO A 149 7.00 -28.25 7.80
C PRO A 149 6.49 -29.69 7.91
N ALA A 150 6.31 -30.39 6.79
CA ALA A 150 5.80 -31.77 6.78
C ALA A 150 6.65 -32.78 7.59
N SER A 151 7.90 -32.43 7.92
CA SER A 151 8.81 -33.24 8.75
C SER A 151 8.64 -33.03 10.26
N ALA A 152 7.91 -32.00 10.70
CA ALA A 152 7.76 -31.67 12.12
C ALA A 152 6.69 -32.53 12.82
N PRO A 153 5.50 -32.78 12.24
CA PRO A 153 4.46 -33.57 12.91
C PRO A 153 4.75 -35.07 12.99
N VAL A 154 4.22 -35.69 14.03
CA VAL A 154 4.01 -37.13 14.16
C VAL A 154 2.54 -37.42 13.86
N PHE A 155 2.24 -37.90 12.66
CA PHE A 155 0.87 -38.26 12.27
C PHE A 155 0.42 -39.57 12.92
N GLY A 156 -0.80 -39.59 13.43
CA GLY A 156 -1.38 -40.76 14.12
C GLY A 156 -0.87 -40.95 15.54
N GLY A 157 -0.40 -39.90 16.19
CA GLY A 157 0.13 -39.94 17.53
C GLY A 157 0.28 -38.57 18.18
N GLU A 158 0.89 -38.59 19.36
CA GLU A 158 1.09 -37.42 20.20
C GLU A 158 2.18 -36.50 19.62
N ASN A 159 1.92 -35.21 19.72
CA ASN A 159 2.81 -34.12 19.33
C ASN A 159 2.90 -33.14 20.49
N THR A 160 4.03 -32.42 20.58
CA THR A 160 4.23 -31.34 21.53
C THR A 160 4.48 -30.04 20.78
N ILE A 161 3.66 -29.03 21.04
CA ILE A 161 3.94 -27.65 20.63
C ILE A 161 4.53 -26.88 21.82
N ALA A 162 5.59 -26.12 21.56
CA ALA A 162 6.23 -25.25 22.54
C ALA A 162 6.34 -23.84 21.95
N VAL A 163 5.97 -22.82 22.73
CA VAL A 163 6.06 -21.42 22.34
C VAL A 163 6.95 -20.71 23.35
N ARG A 164 8.07 -20.18 22.85
CA ARG A 164 8.99 -19.33 23.59
C ARG A 164 8.58 -17.88 23.36
N LEU A 165 8.27 -17.17 24.43
CA LEU A 165 7.83 -15.78 24.41
C LEU A 165 8.81 -14.89 25.17
N HIS A 166 9.02 -13.67 24.70
CA HIS A 166 9.75 -12.63 25.42
C HIS A 166 8.89 -11.38 25.53
N ASP A 167 8.35 -11.18 26.72
CA ASP A 167 7.67 -9.95 27.13
C ASP A 167 8.74 -8.91 27.52
N MET A 168 8.70 -7.74 26.89
CA MET A 168 9.68 -6.67 27.10
C MET A 168 9.27 -5.76 28.25
N SER A 169 8.01 -5.34 28.29
CA SER A 169 7.48 -4.40 29.28
C SER A 169 5.97 -4.24 29.10
N GLY A 170 5.24 -4.16 30.20
CA GLY A 170 3.82 -3.79 30.19
C GLY A 170 2.97 -4.91 30.74
N GLY A 171 1.84 -5.18 30.08
CA GLY A 171 1.02 -6.35 30.39
C GLY A 171 1.32 -7.46 29.38
N GLY A 172 1.66 -8.64 29.87
CA GLY A 172 1.99 -9.78 29.01
C GLY A 172 0.77 -10.59 28.54
N GLY A 173 1.05 -11.73 27.91
CA GLY A 173 0.07 -12.79 27.71
C GLY A 173 -0.13 -13.23 26.26
N TRP A 174 -1.18 -14.02 26.08
CA TRP A 174 -1.57 -14.63 24.81
C TRP A 174 -3.04 -14.30 24.58
N TYR A 175 -3.33 -13.04 24.29
CA TYR A 175 -4.61 -12.44 24.64
C TYR A 175 -5.75 -12.74 23.65
N GLN A 176 -5.48 -13.27 22.46
CA GLN A 176 -6.55 -13.59 21.49
C GLN A 176 -6.21 -14.80 20.62
N GLY A 177 -7.22 -15.60 20.30
CA GLY A 177 -7.15 -16.75 19.40
C GLY A 177 -7.57 -16.43 17.95
N PRO A 178 -7.91 -17.45 17.15
CA PRO A 178 -7.94 -18.87 17.51
C PRO A 178 -6.55 -19.46 17.69
N VAL A 179 -6.41 -20.42 18.62
CA VAL A 179 -5.17 -21.16 18.88
C VAL A 179 -5.39 -22.61 18.46
N GLY A 180 -4.68 -23.08 17.44
CA GLY A 180 -4.95 -24.39 16.87
C GLY A 180 -4.02 -24.82 15.74
N ILE A 181 -4.18 -26.08 15.33
CA ILE A 181 -3.55 -26.63 14.11
C ILE A 181 -4.63 -26.80 13.06
N TYR A 182 -4.45 -26.10 11.94
CA TYR A 182 -5.44 -26.02 10.89
C TYR A 182 -4.82 -26.40 9.54
N SER A 183 -5.56 -27.14 8.71
CA SER A 183 -5.32 -27.16 7.27
C SER A 183 -5.70 -25.81 6.66
N LYS A 184 -5.27 -25.53 5.42
CA LYS A 184 -5.53 -24.25 4.75
C LYS A 184 -7.02 -23.86 4.72
N ASP A 185 -7.91 -24.79 4.40
CA ASP A 185 -9.36 -24.60 4.43
C ASP A 185 -9.90 -24.30 5.82
N ALA A 186 -9.36 -24.96 6.85
CA ALA A 186 -9.71 -24.68 8.24
C ALA A 186 -9.15 -23.33 8.72
N VAL A 187 -7.99 -22.86 8.23
CA VAL A 187 -7.52 -21.49 8.49
C VAL A 187 -8.53 -20.49 7.93
N ARG A 188 -8.96 -20.68 6.69
CA ARG A 188 -9.95 -19.82 6.03
C ARG A 188 -11.27 -19.71 6.81
N GLU A 189 -11.76 -20.82 7.36
CA GLU A 189 -12.96 -20.83 8.20
C GLU A 189 -12.70 -20.24 9.60
N ASN A 190 -11.73 -20.79 10.34
CA ASN A 190 -11.56 -20.49 11.77
C ASN A 190 -10.86 -19.15 12.03
N VAL A 191 -10.02 -18.69 11.11
CA VAL A 191 -9.23 -17.44 11.26
C VAL A 191 -9.86 -16.27 10.51
N TYR A 192 -10.42 -16.52 9.33
CA TYR A 192 -10.97 -15.47 8.46
C TYR A 192 -12.50 -15.47 8.41
N GLY A 193 -13.18 -16.45 9.02
CA GLY A 193 -14.65 -16.54 9.00
C GLY A 193 -15.24 -16.83 7.63
N ILE A 194 -14.42 -17.24 6.66
CA ILE A 194 -14.85 -17.48 5.28
C ILE A 194 -15.29 -18.93 5.15
N VAL A 195 -16.61 -19.13 5.18
CA VAL A 195 -17.26 -20.43 5.00
C VAL A 195 -17.88 -20.50 3.60
N GLY A 196 -17.62 -21.60 2.90
CA GLY A 196 -18.18 -21.87 1.58
C GLY A 196 -17.91 -23.30 1.14
N GLU A 197 -18.72 -23.80 0.22
CA GLU A 197 -18.54 -25.14 -0.35
C GLU A 197 -17.45 -25.11 -1.42
N PRO A 198 -16.62 -26.17 -1.57
CA PRO A 198 -15.68 -26.26 -2.67
C PRO A 198 -16.37 -26.07 -4.03
N ALA A 199 -15.78 -25.25 -4.90
CA ALA A 199 -16.32 -25.01 -6.22
C ALA A 199 -16.22 -26.26 -7.12
N SER A 200 -17.19 -26.42 -8.02
CA SER A 200 -17.17 -27.49 -9.03
C SER A 200 -15.97 -27.34 -9.98
N ALA A 201 -15.55 -28.44 -10.62
CA ALA A 201 -14.45 -28.43 -11.58
C ALA A 201 -14.63 -27.39 -12.71
N ASP A 202 -15.87 -27.17 -13.17
CA ASP A 202 -16.18 -26.18 -14.19
C ASP A 202 -16.00 -24.74 -13.69
N GLN A 203 -16.40 -24.46 -12.45
CA GLN A 203 -16.19 -23.16 -11.79
C GLN A 203 -14.70 -22.90 -11.55
N VAL A 204 -13.95 -23.89 -11.07
CA VAL A 204 -12.48 -23.80 -10.91
C VAL A 204 -11.81 -23.53 -12.25
N ALA A 205 -12.23 -24.21 -13.32
CA ALA A 205 -11.72 -23.97 -14.66
C ALA A 205 -12.06 -22.57 -15.19
N ALA A 206 -13.20 -22.00 -14.80
CA ALA A 206 -13.60 -20.65 -15.15
C ALA A 206 -12.73 -19.59 -14.44
N VAL A 207 -12.57 -19.70 -13.12
CA VAL A 207 -11.66 -18.86 -12.34
C VAL A 207 -10.24 -18.94 -12.89
N SER A 208 -9.75 -20.13 -13.20
CA SER A 208 -8.41 -20.33 -13.77
C SER A 208 -8.21 -19.57 -15.08
N ARG A 209 -9.26 -19.42 -15.91
CA ARG A 209 -9.20 -18.61 -17.14
C ARG A 209 -9.14 -17.12 -16.86
N VAL A 210 -9.87 -16.64 -15.85
CA VAL A 210 -9.83 -15.23 -15.41
C VAL A 210 -8.41 -14.87 -14.95
N LEU A 211 -7.87 -15.63 -13.99
CA LEU A 211 -6.52 -15.41 -13.45
C LEU A 211 -5.43 -15.51 -14.55
N ALA A 212 -5.56 -16.49 -15.46
CA ALA A 212 -4.64 -16.61 -16.59
C ALA A 212 -4.72 -15.43 -17.56
N THR A 213 -5.92 -14.87 -17.78
CA THR A 213 -6.13 -13.69 -18.62
C THR A 213 -5.51 -12.46 -18.00
N GLN A 214 -5.75 -12.22 -16.71
CA GLN A 214 -5.12 -11.14 -15.94
C GLN A 214 -3.59 -11.22 -16.00
N LYS A 215 -3.05 -12.41 -15.75
CA LYS A 215 -1.60 -12.65 -15.81
C LYS A 215 -1.02 -12.37 -17.19
N ALA A 216 -1.67 -12.87 -18.25
CA ALA A 216 -1.22 -12.66 -19.62
C ALA A 216 -1.28 -11.19 -20.04
N ALA A 217 -2.33 -10.48 -19.62
CA ALA A 217 -2.52 -9.05 -19.88
C ALA A 217 -1.37 -8.21 -19.28
N LEU A 218 -1.06 -8.41 -17.99
CA LEU A 218 0.04 -7.68 -17.34
C LEU A 218 1.43 -8.04 -17.88
N ALA A 219 1.66 -9.31 -18.23
CA ALA A 219 2.89 -9.74 -18.89
C ALA A 219 3.07 -9.09 -20.27
N ALA A 220 1.96 -8.85 -20.98
CA ALA A 220 1.94 -8.16 -22.27
C ALA A 220 1.97 -6.62 -22.15
N GLY A 221 1.83 -6.06 -20.94
CA GLY A 221 1.70 -4.62 -20.73
C GLY A 221 0.33 -4.05 -21.13
N ASP A 222 -0.69 -4.89 -21.28
CA ASP A 222 -2.04 -4.52 -21.69
C ASP A 222 -2.94 -4.35 -20.47
N VAL A 223 -2.95 -3.16 -19.89
CA VAL A 223 -3.77 -2.85 -18.70
C VAL A 223 -5.26 -2.92 -19.03
N ASP A 224 -5.67 -2.53 -20.24
CA ASP A 224 -7.09 -2.51 -20.60
C ASP A 224 -7.65 -3.93 -20.70
N ALA A 225 -6.87 -4.89 -21.21
CA ALA A 225 -7.22 -6.31 -21.17
C ALA A 225 -7.30 -6.86 -19.74
N TYR A 226 -6.49 -6.38 -18.80
CA TYR A 226 -6.63 -6.71 -17.37
C TYR A 226 -7.95 -6.14 -16.82
N LEU A 227 -8.21 -4.85 -17.03
CA LEU A 227 -9.40 -4.17 -16.52
C LEU A 227 -10.70 -4.75 -17.08
N ALA A 228 -10.68 -5.27 -18.31
CA ALA A 228 -11.83 -5.96 -18.91
C ALA A 228 -12.23 -7.26 -18.19
N THR A 229 -11.40 -7.75 -17.26
CA THR A 229 -11.73 -8.90 -16.39
C THR A 229 -12.40 -8.49 -15.08
N LEU A 230 -12.53 -7.19 -14.82
CA LEU A 230 -13.10 -6.65 -13.60
C LEU A 230 -14.57 -6.24 -13.83
N ALA A 231 -15.38 -6.36 -12.79
CA ALA A 231 -16.75 -5.87 -12.80
C ALA A 231 -16.80 -4.33 -12.82
N THR A 232 -17.94 -3.76 -13.22
CA THR A 232 -18.12 -2.30 -13.28
C THR A 232 -18.06 -1.64 -11.90
N ASP A 233 -18.53 -2.36 -10.89
CA ASP A 233 -18.50 -1.99 -9.48
C ASP A 233 -17.28 -2.56 -8.75
N TYR A 234 -16.25 -3.01 -9.47
CA TYR A 234 -15.07 -3.62 -8.86
C TYR A 234 -14.47 -2.72 -7.77
N ASN A 235 -14.30 -3.28 -6.58
CA ASN A 235 -13.54 -2.69 -5.50
C ASN A 235 -12.86 -3.78 -4.66
N HIS A 236 -11.54 -3.71 -4.56
CA HIS A 236 -10.76 -4.65 -3.75
C HIS A 236 -9.87 -3.88 -2.78
N ASP A 237 -10.14 -4.01 -1.47
CA ASP A 237 -9.45 -3.27 -0.42
C ASP A 237 -9.37 -1.76 -0.75
N GLY A 238 -10.52 -1.14 -1.02
CA GLY A 238 -10.67 0.27 -1.38
C GLY A 238 -10.23 0.64 -2.79
N ARG A 239 -9.59 -0.27 -3.55
CA ARG A 239 -9.12 0.01 -4.92
C ARG A 239 -10.23 -0.25 -5.92
N ASP A 240 -10.85 0.83 -6.37
CA ASP A 240 -11.77 0.79 -7.50
C ASP A 240 -11.03 0.54 -8.83
N THR A 241 -11.79 0.47 -9.93
CA THR A 241 -11.22 0.26 -11.27
C THR A 241 -10.30 1.40 -11.70
N THR A 242 -10.60 2.64 -11.30
CA THR A 242 -9.83 3.84 -11.64
C THR A 242 -8.44 3.80 -11.00
N ARG A 243 -8.40 3.60 -9.68
CA ARG A 243 -7.18 3.48 -8.90
C ARG A 243 -6.34 2.29 -9.36
N ARG A 244 -6.96 1.12 -9.55
CA ARG A 244 -6.26 -0.08 -10.04
C ARG A 244 -5.63 0.16 -11.43
N ALA A 245 -6.32 0.88 -12.31
CA ALA A 245 -5.77 1.25 -13.61
C ALA A 245 -4.56 2.18 -13.48
N ALA A 246 -4.64 3.19 -12.60
CA ALA A 246 -3.55 4.14 -12.35
C ALA A 246 -2.31 3.44 -11.79
N GLU A 247 -2.48 2.56 -10.80
CA GLU A 247 -1.40 1.75 -10.21
C GLU A 247 -0.70 0.90 -11.27
N LEU A 248 -1.45 0.08 -12.00
CA LEU A 248 -0.90 -0.83 -13.01
C LEU A 248 -0.17 -0.09 -14.13
N ARG A 249 -0.74 1.02 -14.62
CA ARG A 249 -0.09 1.86 -15.64
C ARG A 249 1.16 2.53 -15.10
N GLY A 250 1.13 3.04 -13.86
CA GLY A 250 2.30 3.63 -13.20
C GLY A 250 3.44 2.62 -13.00
N TRP A 251 3.11 1.42 -12.54
CA TRP A 251 4.09 0.34 -12.37
C TRP A 251 4.66 -0.13 -13.70
N LEU A 252 3.84 -0.25 -14.75
CA LEU A 252 4.31 -0.54 -16.11
C LEU A 252 5.20 0.56 -16.67
N ALA A 253 4.88 1.84 -16.45
CA ALA A 253 5.73 2.95 -16.88
C ALA A 253 7.11 2.89 -16.21
N GLN A 254 7.19 2.41 -14.97
CA GLN A 254 8.45 2.26 -14.25
C GLN A 254 9.22 0.97 -14.62
N SER A 255 8.50 -0.14 -14.83
CA SER A 255 9.08 -1.48 -14.96
C SER A 255 9.19 -1.99 -16.40
N GLY A 256 8.39 -1.46 -17.32
CA GLY A 256 8.20 -1.95 -18.69
C GLY A 256 7.33 -3.21 -18.80
N THR A 257 7.44 -4.15 -17.87
CA THR A 257 6.60 -5.36 -17.79
C THR A 257 6.24 -5.66 -16.34
N LEU A 258 5.11 -6.33 -16.11
CA LEU A 258 4.69 -6.79 -14.80
C LEU A 258 4.47 -8.31 -14.81
N ASN A 259 4.85 -8.95 -13.71
CA ASN A 259 4.64 -10.37 -13.47
C ASN A 259 3.65 -10.55 -12.33
N LEU A 260 2.44 -11.01 -12.67
CA LEU A 260 1.40 -11.43 -11.73
C LEU A 260 1.56 -12.92 -11.43
N VAL A 261 1.57 -13.25 -10.14
CA VAL A 261 1.59 -14.63 -9.64
C VAL A 261 0.47 -14.80 -8.65
N ASP A 262 -0.40 -15.76 -8.94
CA ASP A 262 -1.36 -16.35 -8.01
C ASP A 262 -0.87 -17.76 -7.65
N SER A 263 -0.79 -18.07 -6.37
CA SER A 263 -0.27 -19.34 -5.86
C SER A 263 -1.18 -19.93 -4.79
N GLU A 264 -1.20 -21.25 -4.69
CA GLU A 264 -2.06 -21.99 -3.74
C GLU A 264 -3.56 -21.66 -3.94
N VAL A 265 -4.01 -21.55 -5.19
CA VAL A 265 -5.39 -21.15 -5.51
C VAL A 265 -6.39 -22.22 -5.08
N GLU A 266 -7.33 -21.82 -4.21
CA GLU A 266 -8.53 -22.57 -3.86
C GLU A 266 -9.78 -21.74 -4.21
N VAL A 267 -10.86 -22.40 -4.61
CA VAL A 267 -12.10 -21.72 -5.01
C VAL A 267 -13.28 -22.30 -4.25
N LEU A 268 -14.04 -21.41 -3.61
CA LEU A 268 -15.28 -21.73 -2.92
C LEU A 268 -16.47 -21.08 -3.58
N VAL A 269 -17.66 -21.60 -3.27
CA VAL A 269 -18.94 -20.97 -3.56
C VAL A 269 -19.53 -20.47 -2.25
N ARG A 270 -19.78 -19.16 -2.17
CA ARG A 270 -20.47 -18.50 -1.05
C ARG A 270 -21.51 -17.55 -1.61
N ASN A 271 -22.79 -17.79 -1.29
CA ASN A 271 -23.91 -16.92 -1.72
C ASN A 271 -23.96 -16.62 -3.24
N GLY A 272 -23.52 -17.55 -4.08
CA GLY A 272 -23.49 -17.39 -5.55
C GLY A 272 -22.23 -16.71 -6.09
N VAL A 273 -21.31 -16.27 -5.23
CA VAL A 273 -20.00 -15.71 -5.56
C VAL A 273 -18.93 -16.80 -5.47
N LEU A 274 -17.97 -16.78 -6.39
CA LEU A 274 -16.77 -17.61 -6.32
C LEU A 274 -15.70 -16.86 -5.51
N VAL A 275 -15.39 -17.34 -4.31
CA VAL A 275 -14.33 -16.78 -3.48
C VAL A 275 -13.04 -17.53 -3.78
N VAL A 276 -12.03 -16.79 -4.23
CA VAL A 276 -10.71 -17.31 -4.63
C VAL A 276 -9.70 -16.98 -3.53
N ASP A 277 -9.31 -17.99 -2.76
CA ASP A 277 -8.21 -17.90 -1.79
C ASP A 277 -6.89 -18.13 -2.53
N THR A 278 -6.06 -17.10 -2.62
CA THR A 278 -4.79 -17.13 -3.33
C THR A 278 -3.75 -16.26 -2.65
N ASN A 279 -2.48 -16.67 -2.75
CA ASN A 279 -1.36 -15.81 -2.47
C ASN A 279 -0.97 -15.06 -3.75
N ARG A 280 -1.30 -13.77 -3.82
CA ARG A 280 -1.10 -12.91 -5.00
C ARG A 280 0.12 -12.02 -4.85
N THR A 281 0.87 -11.82 -5.95
CA THR A 281 2.02 -10.90 -6.02
C THR A 281 2.06 -10.23 -7.40
N ILE A 282 2.36 -8.93 -7.43
CA ILE A 282 2.67 -8.20 -8.67
C ILE A 282 4.08 -7.64 -8.56
N SER A 283 4.95 -8.13 -9.44
CA SER A 283 6.39 -7.84 -9.41
C SER A 283 6.86 -7.26 -10.74
N GLY A 284 7.99 -6.55 -10.70
CA GLY A 284 8.62 -5.95 -11.86
C GLY A 284 10.01 -5.45 -11.50
N THR A 285 10.41 -4.32 -12.07
CA THR A 285 11.66 -3.64 -11.77
C THR A 285 11.44 -2.17 -11.40
N ARG A 286 12.23 -1.68 -10.45
CA ARG A 286 12.31 -0.27 -10.04
C ARG A 286 13.77 0.13 -10.02
N GLY A 287 14.14 1.12 -10.82
CA GLY A 287 15.56 1.52 -10.96
C GLY A 287 16.47 0.40 -11.48
N GLY A 288 15.92 -0.57 -12.24
CA GLY A 288 16.66 -1.73 -12.76
C GLY A 288 16.85 -2.88 -11.77
N ALA A 289 16.40 -2.74 -10.52
CA ALA A 289 16.38 -3.83 -9.53
C ALA A 289 15.00 -4.49 -9.48
N ALA A 290 14.93 -5.78 -9.14
CA ALA A 290 13.67 -6.46 -8.90
C ALA A 290 12.89 -5.78 -7.77
N PHE A 291 11.59 -5.58 -7.97
CA PHE A 291 10.73 -4.89 -7.01
C PHE A 291 9.33 -5.51 -6.99
N GLU A 292 8.79 -5.71 -5.79
CA GLU A 292 7.42 -6.16 -5.59
C GLU A 292 6.52 -4.95 -5.41
N PHE A 293 5.79 -4.58 -6.46
CA PHE A 293 4.84 -3.47 -6.41
C PHE A 293 3.67 -3.80 -5.48
N GLN A 294 3.12 -5.00 -5.65
CA GLN A 294 2.23 -5.64 -4.70
C GLN A 294 2.99 -6.84 -4.10
N PRO A 295 3.47 -6.75 -2.85
CA PRO A 295 4.12 -7.85 -2.15
C PRO A 295 3.24 -9.09 -2.08
N LYS A 296 3.85 -10.25 -1.83
CA LYS A 296 3.10 -11.50 -1.65
C LYS A 296 2.20 -11.40 -0.43
N THR A 297 0.89 -11.31 -0.67
CA THR A 297 -0.15 -11.30 0.37
C THR A 297 -1.20 -12.35 0.05
N GLN A 298 -1.78 -12.95 1.10
CA GLN A 298 -3.00 -13.74 0.93
C GLN A 298 -4.14 -12.79 0.58
N GLN A 299 -4.95 -13.19 -0.39
CA GLN A 299 -6.07 -12.42 -0.93
C GLN A 299 -7.28 -13.35 -1.07
N PHE A 300 -8.46 -12.77 -0.85
CA PHE A 300 -9.74 -13.41 -1.11
C PHE A 300 -10.42 -12.64 -2.23
N LEU A 301 -10.21 -13.08 -3.48
CA LEU A 301 -10.81 -12.42 -4.65
C LEU A 301 -12.24 -12.92 -4.80
N GLU A 302 -13.14 -12.04 -5.22
CA GLU A 302 -14.52 -12.40 -5.50
C GLU A 302 -14.77 -12.34 -7.01
N ILE A 303 -15.22 -13.46 -7.58
CA ILE A 303 -15.55 -13.59 -9.00
C ILE A 303 -17.01 -14.01 -9.13
N ASP A 304 -17.78 -13.28 -9.91
CA ASP A 304 -19.18 -13.64 -10.17
C ASP A 304 -19.24 -14.92 -11.03
N ALA A 305 -20.00 -15.91 -10.54
CA ALA A 305 -20.06 -17.24 -11.16
C ALA A 305 -20.72 -17.25 -12.56
N THR A 306 -21.43 -16.19 -12.93
CA THR A 306 -22.19 -16.11 -14.19
C THR A 306 -21.42 -15.34 -15.25
N THR A 307 -20.87 -14.19 -14.87
CA THR A 307 -20.17 -13.25 -15.75
C THR A 307 -18.68 -13.56 -15.86
N ASN A 308 -18.09 -14.23 -14.86
CA ASN A 308 -16.65 -14.43 -14.70
C ASN A 308 -15.85 -13.12 -14.60
N LEU A 309 -16.47 -12.09 -14.05
CA LEU A 309 -15.81 -10.82 -13.73
C LEU A 309 -15.43 -10.80 -12.26
N GLU A 310 -14.24 -10.28 -11.95
CA GLU A 310 -13.79 -10.04 -10.58
C GLU A 310 -14.46 -8.79 -10.04
N SER A 311 -15.26 -8.90 -8.98
CA SER A 311 -15.90 -7.78 -8.29
C SER A 311 -15.04 -7.21 -7.17
N GLY A 312 -14.03 -7.97 -6.71
CA GLY A 312 -13.25 -7.61 -5.53
C GLY A 312 -14.06 -7.77 -4.23
N ASN A 313 -13.36 -7.74 -3.10
CA ASN A 313 -13.92 -8.09 -1.80
C ASN A 313 -14.76 -7.00 -1.12
N HIS A 314 -14.79 -5.78 -1.66
CA HIS A 314 -15.44 -4.62 -1.04
C HIS A 314 -15.13 -4.48 0.46
N SER A 315 -13.89 -4.80 0.87
CA SER A 315 -13.50 -4.70 2.27
C SER A 315 -13.60 -3.25 2.74
N ARG A 316 -14.15 -3.06 3.93
CA ARG A 316 -14.15 -1.75 4.62
C ARG A 316 -13.01 -1.62 5.61
N PHE A 317 -12.23 -2.67 5.86
CA PHE A 317 -11.09 -2.64 6.76
C PHE A 317 -9.91 -3.39 6.15
N PHE A 318 -8.87 -2.66 5.76
CA PHE A 318 -7.75 -3.22 5.02
C PHE A 318 -6.47 -2.39 5.18
N SER A 319 -5.33 -3.01 4.88
CA SER A 319 -4.05 -2.32 4.83
C SER A 319 -3.79 -1.70 3.45
N ASP A 320 -3.18 -0.53 3.46
CA ASP A 320 -2.72 0.19 2.28
C ASP A 320 -1.33 0.80 2.52
N PHE A 321 -0.72 1.39 1.49
CA PHE A 321 0.67 1.81 1.56
C PHE A 321 0.92 3.12 0.84
N VAL A 322 1.84 3.92 1.39
CA VAL A 322 2.48 5.04 0.70
C VAL A 322 3.93 4.68 0.38
N ASP A 323 4.30 4.78 -0.90
CA ASP A 323 5.69 4.73 -1.34
C ASP A 323 6.33 6.11 -1.12
N SER A 324 6.92 6.33 0.05
CA SER A 324 7.46 7.65 0.44
C SER A 324 8.77 7.97 -0.29
N ALA A 325 8.78 9.08 -1.04
CA ALA A 325 10.00 9.62 -1.61
C ALA A 325 10.84 10.35 -0.55
N LEU A 326 10.19 11.00 0.42
CA LEU A 326 10.84 11.67 1.54
C LEU A 326 11.63 10.70 2.43
N GLU A 327 11.07 9.52 2.73
CA GLU A 327 11.75 8.50 3.53
C GLU A 327 12.57 7.51 2.70
N GLY A 328 12.31 7.42 1.38
CA GLY A 328 12.93 6.44 0.51
C GLY A 328 12.50 4.99 0.81
N LYS A 329 11.37 4.81 1.51
CA LYS A 329 10.81 3.50 1.87
C LYS A 329 9.28 3.51 1.80
N ARG A 330 8.69 2.31 1.77
CA ARG A 330 7.25 2.11 1.86
C ARG A 330 6.79 2.20 3.33
N ARG A 331 5.65 2.84 3.57
CA ARG A 331 4.96 2.90 4.86
C ARG A 331 3.57 2.30 4.73
N ALA A 332 3.17 1.49 5.71
CA ALA A 332 1.83 0.95 5.79
C ALA A 332 0.90 1.92 6.54
N PHE A 333 -0.38 1.84 6.24
CA PHE A 333 -1.46 2.41 7.04
C PHE A 333 -2.67 1.50 6.94
N GLN A 334 -3.48 1.45 7.99
CA GLN A 334 -4.75 0.73 7.99
C GLN A 334 -5.87 1.73 7.65
N VAL A 335 -6.83 1.28 6.86
CA VAL A 335 -7.98 2.06 6.43
C VAL A 335 -9.24 1.43 6.96
N TYR A 336 -10.11 2.24 7.53
CA TYR A 336 -11.51 1.90 7.76
C TYR A 336 -12.41 2.81 6.90
N LEU A 337 -13.36 2.19 6.19
CA LEU A 337 -14.39 2.87 5.41
C LEU A 337 -15.76 2.71 6.10
N PRO A 338 -16.55 3.79 6.23
CA PRO A 338 -17.81 3.75 6.96
C PRO A 338 -18.88 2.90 6.25
N PRO A 339 -19.93 2.43 6.96
CA PRO A 339 -20.94 1.51 6.43
C PRO A 339 -21.58 1.95 5.11
N SER A 340 -21.78 3.26 4.92
CA SER A 340 -22.38 3.78 3.69
C SER A 340 -21.42 3.95 2.51
N TYR A 341 -20.10 3.75 2.67
CA TYR A 341 -19.10 4.10 1.65
C TYR A 341 -19.41 3.47 0.28
N TYR A 342 -19.64 2.16 0.22
CA TYR A 342 -19.94 1.46 -1.03
C TYR A 342 -21.41 1.59 -1.48
N THR A 343 -22.34 1.86 -0.55
CA THR A 343 -23.76 2.02 -0.88
C THR A 343 -24.11 3.44 -1.34
N GLN A 344 -23.22 4.40 -1.08
CA GLN A 344 -23.33 5.81 -1.46
C GLN A 344 -22.02 6.27 -2.13
N PRO A 345 -21.68 5.73 -3.31
CA PRO A 345 -20.35 5.89 -3.91
C PRO A 345 -20.00 7.33 -4.33
N THR A 346 -20.95 8.25 -4.31
CA THR A 346 -20.75 9.68 -4.61
C THR A 346 -20.71 10.56 -3.35
N ARG A 347 -20.77 9.96 -2.15
CA ARG A 347 -20.73 10.69 -0.89
C ARG A 347 -19.28 10.82 -0.44
N ASP A 348 -18.92 12.04 -0.06
CA ASP A 348 -17.66 12.35 0.61
C ASP A 348 -17.81 12.28 2.13
N PHE A 349 -16.73 11.89 2.81
CA PHE A 349 -16.72 11.67 4.25
C PHE A 349 -15.66 12.52 4.96
N PRO A 350 -15.92 12.94 6.21
CA PRO A 350 -14.85 13.40 7.10
C PRO A 350 -13.76 12.35 7.28
N VAL A 351 -12.56 12.78 7.67
CA VAL A 351 -11.42 11.89 7.91
C VAL A 351 -10.91 12.04 9.33
N VAL A 352 -10.75 10.93 10.03
CA VAL A 352 -10.08 10.86 11.34
C VAL A 352 -8.76 10.12 11.18
N TYR A 353 -7.65 10.79 11.46
CA TYR A 353 -6.34 10.15 11.54
C TYR A 353 -6.11 9.69 12.98
N LEU A 354 -6.02 8.37 13.20
CA LEU A 354 -5.92 7.75 14.51
C LEU A 354 -4.51 7.18 14.74
N LEU A 355 -3.78 7.78 15.67
CA LEU A 355 -2.36 7.52 15.90
C LEU A 355 -2.15 6.54 17.07
N HIS A 356 -1.33 5.52 16.84
CA HIS A 356 -1.04 4.43 17.78
C HIS A 356 -0.05 4.78 18.91
N GLY A 357 0.05 3.90 19.90
CA GLY A 357 1.01 4.00 21.01
C GLY A 357 2.45 3.65 20.63
N VAL A 358 3.38 3.80 21.58
CA VAL A 358 4.77 3.35 21.39
C VAL A 358 4.79 1.82 21.24
N ASN A 359 5.68 1.28 20.40
CA ASN A 359 5.74 -0.15 20.04
C ASN A 359 4.49 -0.70 19.33
N GLY A 360 3.52 0.16 19.01
CA GLY A 360 2.41 -0.15 18.11
C GLY A 360 2.78 -0.01 16.64
N GLY A 361 1.77 -0.15 15.79
CA GLY A 361 1.87 0.00 14.35
C GLY A 361 0.48 0.14 13.73
N SER A 362 0.40 0.31 12.41
CA SER A 362 -0.90 0.47 11.72
C SER A 362 -1.86 -0.70 11.92
N LYS A 363 -1.38 -1.89 12.26
CA LYS A 363 -2.22 -3.09 12.43
C LYS A 363 -2.73 -3.30 13.85
N GLU A 364 -2.35 -2.48 14.81
CA GLU A 364 -2.75 -2.65 16.22
C GLU A 364 -4.26 -2.57 16.47
N TRP A 365 -5.01 -2.11 15.48
CA TRP A 365 -6.46 -1.98 15.53
C TRP A 365 -7.18 -3.29 15.16
N GLU A 366 -6.51 -4.20 14.46
CA GLU A 366 -7.06 -5.53 14.13
C GLU A 366 -7.36 -6.38 15.37
N PRO A 367 -6.41 -6.61 16.31
CA PRO A 367 -6.70 -7.42 17.51
C PRO A 367 -7.71 -6.77 18.47
N ARG A 368 -8.11 -5.52 18.23
CA ARG A 368 -9.11 -4.80 19.03
C ARG A 368 -10.51 -4.88 18.43
N ASP A 369 -10.67 -5.56 17.29
CA ASP A 369 -11.90 -5.56 16.49
C ASP A 369 -12.40 -4.12 16.26
N PHE A 370 -11.45 -3.20 15.96
CA PHE A 370 -11.74 -1.77 15.97
C PHE A 370 -12.69 -1.35 14.86
N ASP A 371 -12.70 -2.09 13.75
CA ASP A 371 -13.70 -1.96 12.68
C ASP A 371 -15.12 -2.27 13.17
N ALA A 372 -15.30 -3.35 13.93
CA ALA A 372 -16.59 -3.68 14.54
C ALA A 372 -17.01 -2.61 15.58
N ARG A 373 -16.05 -2.07 16.33
CA ARG A 373 -16.30 -0.96 17.24
C ARG A 373 -16.75 0.30 16.49
N LEU A 374 -16.08 0.67 15.39
CA LEU A 374 -16.47 1.81 14.56
C LEU A 374 -17.86 1.59 13.92
N ASP A 375 -18.15 0.38 13.45
CA ASP A 375 -19.47 0.01 12.95
C ASP A 375 -20.57 0.21 14.01
N GLU A 376 -20.34 -0.23 15.24
CA GLU A 376 -21.26 -0.01 16.36
C GLU A 376 -21.50 1.49 16.60
N LEU A 377 -20.43 2.29 16.63
CA LEU A 377 -20.49 3.74 16.86
C LEU A 377 -21.30 4.48 15.79
N TYR A 378 -21.14 4.11 14.51
CA TYR A 378 -21.85 4.77 13.41
C TYR A 378 -23.29 4.27 13.26
N THR A 379 -23.53 2.97 13.42
CA THR A 379 -24.86 2.39 13.19
C THR A 379 -25.80 2.54 14.39
N THR A 380 -25.29 2.34 15.61
CA THR A 380 -26.10 2.34 16.84
C THR A 380 -25.76 3.50 17.78
N GLY A 381 -24.51 3.97 17.77
CA GLY A 381 -24.06 5.12 18.56
C GLY A 381 -24.51 6.48 18.02
N GLY A 382 -24.99 6.54 16.77
CA GLY A 382 -25.45 7.78 16.13
C GLY A 382 -24.33 8.79 15.89
N LEU A 383 -23.09 8.33 15.81
CA LEU A 383 -21.94 9.18 15.45
C LEU A 383 -21.92 9.43 13.94
N ALA A 384 -21.30 10.54 13.55
CA ALA A 384 -21.15 10.88 12.14
C ALA A 384 -20.12 9.96 11.50
N GLU A 385 -20.51 9.27 10.43
CA GLU A 385 -19.60 8.42 9.64
C GLU A 385 -18.37 9.20 9.17
N SER A 386 -17.20 8.60 9.35
CA SER A 386 -15.93 9.12 8.85
C SER A 386 -15.07 7.98 8.32
N ILE A 387 -14.20 8.29 7.37
CA ILE A 387 -13.06 7.42 7.04
C ILE A 387 -12.05 7.53 8.18
N VAL A 388 -11.52 6.39 8.62
CA VAL A 388 -10.48 6.37 9.66
C VAL A 388 -9.18 5.85 9.07
N ILE A 389 -8.13 6.65 9.18
CA ILE A 389 -6.79 6.32 8.69
C ILE A 389 -5.87 6.11 9.89
N MET A 390 -5.20 4.97 9.91
CA MET A 390 -4.40 4.50 11.04
C MET A 390 -2.96 4.27 10.57
N PRO A 391 -2.13 5.32 10.51
CA PRO A 391 -0.81 5.26 9.91
C PRO A 391 0.21 4.53 10.79
N ASP A 392 1.17 3.84 10.17
CA ASP A 392 2.32 3.28 10.88
C ASP A 392 3.34 4.38 11.23
N GLY A 393 3.29 4.82 12.48
CA GLY A 393 4.19 5.76 13.13
C GLY A 393 5.54 5.17 13.54
N GLU A 394 5.69 3.83 13.54
CA GLU A 394 6.70 3.14 14.35
C GLU A 394 6.78 3.77 15.78
N SER A 395 7.91 3.64 16.47
CA SER A 395 8.16 4.38 17.72
C SER A 395 8.86 5.74 17.46
N LEU A 396 8.53 6.44 16.37
CA LEU A 396 9.21 7.68 15.94
C LEU A 396 8.62 8.96 16.54
N TRP A 397 7.65 8.83 17.46
CA TRP A 397 6.99 9.96 18.13
C TRP A 397 6.44 10.99 17.15
N TYR A 398 5.96 10.54 15.98
CA TYR A 398 5.27 11.38 15.00
C TYR A 398 6.07 12.63 14.60
N SER A 399 7.39 12.48 14.48
CA SER A 399 8.35 13.55 14.30
C SER A 399 9.30 13.28 13.13
N ASP A 400 9.92 14.34 12.61
CA ASP A 400 11.04 14.19 11.69
C ASP A 400 12.33 13.90 12.47
N THR A 401 12.94 12.75 12.18
CA THR A 401 14.19 12.28 12.76
C THR A 401 15.29 12.24 11.69
N GLU A 402 16.55 12.07 12.10
CA GLU A 402 17.67 11.94 11.16
C GLU A 402 17.48 10.76 10.17
N ASN A 403 16.82 9.69 10.62
CA ASN A 403 16.66 8.46 9.83
C ASN A 403 15.30 8.37 9.12
N SER A 404 14.35 9.23 9.46
CA SER A 404 12.99 9.18 8.93
C SER A 404 12.31 10.54 9.11
N PRO A 405 12.05 11.29 8.02
CA PRO A 405 11.21 12.48 8.04
C PRO A 405 9.71 12.11 8.09
N TRP A 406 9.30 11.37 9.13
CA TRP A 406 7.97 10.79 9.23
C TRP A 406 6.85 11.83 9.23
N ARG A 407 7.00 12.93 9.98
CA ARG A 407 5.97 13.97 10.04
C ARG A 407 5.80 14.65 8.68
N SER A 408 6.91 14.92 8.01
CA SER A 408 6.89 15.45 6.65
C SER A 408 6.24 14.49 5.66
N MET A 409 6.55 13.19 5.73
CA MET A 409 5.91 12.14 4.91
C MET A 409 4.40 12.08 5.16
N PHE A 410 3.98 12.07 6.43
CA PHE A 410 2.57 12.02 6.79
C PHE A 410 1.80 13.21 6.19
N LEU A 411 2.29 14.43 6.38
CA LEU A 411 1.63 15.65 5.93
C LEU A 411 1.70 15.88 4.40
N GLN A 412 2.82 15.51 3.75
CA GLN A 412 3.10 15.89 2.36
C GLN A 412 2.90 14.76 1.36
N GLU A 413 2.85 13.50 1.80
CA GLU A 413 2.70 12.34 0.90
C GLU A 413 1.50 11.47 1.28
N MET A 414 1.35 11.10 2.55
CA MET A 414 0.27 10.19 2.97
C MET A 414 -1.11 10.87 2.97
N MET A 415 -1.27 12.04 3.60
CA MET A 415 -2.55 12.74 3.60
C MET A 415 -3.03 13.07 2.17
N PRO A 416 -2.17 13.62 1.27
CA PRO A 416 -2.58 13.82 -0.12
C PRO A 416 -2.95 12.54 -0.86
N LEU A 417 -2.28 11.42 -0.57
CA LEU A 417 -2.66 10.12 -1.14
C LEU A 417 -4.06 9.71 -0.66
N VAL A 418 -4.35 9.82 0.64
CA VAL A 418 -5.68 9.51 1.19
C VAL A 418 -6.76 10.35 0.52
N GLU A 419 -6.51 11.65 0.37
CA GLU A 419 -7.48 12.58 -0.23
C GLU A 419 -7.69 12.34 -1.73
N ALA A 420 -6.68 11.84 -2.44
CA ALA A 420 -6.77 11.52 -3.85
C ALA A 420 -7.47 10.18 -4.13
N GLU A 421 -7.32 9.21 -3.24
CA GLU A 421 -7.74 7.82 -3.47
C GLU A 421 -9.05 7.44 -2.77
N PHE A 422 -9.54 8.25 -1.83
CA PHE A 422 -10.79 8.00 -1.10
C PHE A 422 -11.74 9.20 -1.17
N ASN A 423 -13.05 8.94 -1.04
CA ASN A 423 -14.08 9.97 -1.05
C ASN A 423 -14.05 10.80 0.25
N THR A 424 -13.19 11.82 0.29
CA THR A 424 -12.95 12.66 1.46
C THR A 424 -13.50 14.06 1.29
N LEU A 425 -13.96 14.67 2.38
CA LEU A 425 -14.28 16.09 2.41
C LEU A 425 -12.99 16.91 2.53
N ASP A 426 -12.63 17.59 1.44
CA ASP A 426 -11.43 18.44 1.34
C ASP A 426 -11.63 19.82 2.02
N ASP A 427 -11.92 19.81 3.32
CA ASP A 427 -11.95 21.01 4.17
C ASP A 427 -11.38 20.66 5.56
N PRO A 428 -10.49 21.49 6.15
CA PRO A 428 -9.91 21.25 7.47
C PRO A 428 -10.95 21.02 8.58
N SER A 429 -12.13 21.61 8.44
CA SER A 429 -13.25 21.44 9.38
C SER A 429 -13.82 20.00 9.41
N TYR A 430 -13.46 19.16 8.44
CA TYR A 430 -13.82 17.74 8.37
C TYR A 430 -12.61 16.80 8.53
N ARG A 431 -11.45 17.33 8.98
CA ARG A 431 -10.27 16.54 9.31
C ARG A 431 -9.99 16.58 10.81
N ALA A 432 -9.86 15.40 11.41
CA ALA A 432 -9.57 15.24 12.83
C ALA A 432 -8.31 14.40 13.08
N LEU A 433 -7.67 14.65 14.21
CA LEU A 433 -6.60 13.82 14.75
C LEU A 433 -7.02 13.23 16.09
N SER A 434 -6.82 11.94 16.24
CA SER A 434 -6.95 11.23 17.52
C SER A 434 -5.71 10.39 17.75
N GLY A 435 -5.43 10.02 18.99
CA GLY A 435 -4.34 9.09 19.26
C GLY A 435 -4.22 8.67 20.71
N VAL A 436 -3.53 7.56 20.92
CA VAL A 436 -3.35 6.93 22.24
C VAL A 436 -1.89 6.96 22.67
N SER A 437 -1.59 7.29 23.94
CA SER A 437 -0.21 7.27 24.46
C SER A 437 0.76 8.17 23.66
N MET A 438 1.77 7.60 23.00
CA MET A 438 2.63 8.29 22.03
C MET A 438 1.81 8.94 20.89
N GLY A 439 0.74 8.28 20.43
CA GLY A 439 -0.20 8.80 19.45
C GLY A 439 -0.97 10.00 19.95
N GLY A 440 -1.26 10.05 21.26
CA GLY A 440 -1.84 11.22 21.92
C GLY A 440 -0.94 12.45 21.88
N PHE A 441 0.37 12.24 22.09
CA PHE A 441 1.39 13.25 21.81
C PHE A 441 1.34 13.68 20.33
N GLY A 442 1.33 12.72 19.41
CA GLY A 442 1.31 12.97 17.97
C GLY A 442 0.11 13.81 17.53
N ALA A 443 -1.09 13.47 18.02
CA ALA A 443 -2.34 14.13 17.66
C ALA A 443 -2.31 15.61 18.06
N PHE A 444 -1.93 15.92 19.30
CA PHE A 444 -1.81 17.32 19.76
C PHE A 444 -0.61 18.05 19.17
N SER A 445 0.54 17.39 19.04
CA SER A 445 1.75 18.00 18.50
C SER A 445 1.54 18.40 17.04
N ILE A 446 1.07 17.49 16.19
CA ILE A 446 0.79 17.76 14.79
C ILE A 446 -0.40 18.72 14.66
N GLY A 447 -1.52 18.44 15.34
CA GLY A 447 -2.75 19.22 15.19
C GLY A 447 -2.56 20.69 15.56
N LEU A 448 -1.98 20.99 16.74
CA LEU A 448 -1.80 22.38 17.20
C LEU A 448 -0.82 23.20 16.34
N GLN A 449 0.06 22.53 15.60
CA GLN A 449 1.06 23.17 14.73
C GLN A 449 0.61 23.30 13.28
N ASN A 450 -0.54 22.73 12.89
CA ASN A 450 -1.06 22.80 11.53
C ASN A 450 -2.58 23.14 11.55
N PRO A 451 -2.96 24.34 12.04
CA PRO A 451 -4.37 24.79 12.12
C PRO A 451 -5.08 24.83 10.77
N GLU A 452 -4.32 24.96 9.68
CA GLU A 452 -4.83 24.95 8.31
C GLU A 452 -5.19 23.55 7.81
N LEU A 453 -4.82 22.49 8.54
CA LEU A 453 -5.13 21.10 8.19
C LEU A 453 -6.11 20.45 9.15
N PHE A 454 -6.11 20.84 10.42
CA PHE A 454 -6.92 20.20 11.46
C PHE A 454 -7.64 21.22 12.35
N SER A 455 -8.87 20.87 12.75
CA SER A 455 -9.68 21.68 13.68
C SER A 455 -10.34 20.86 14.79
N SER A 456 -10.14 19.54 14.82
CA SER A 456 -10.63 18.66 15.89
C SER A 456 -9.53 17.71 16.33
N ILE A 457 -9.19 17.71 17.62
CA ILE A 457 -8.06 16.96 18.16
C ILE A 457 -8.48 16.23 19.43
N ALA A 458 -8.19 14.94 19.48
CA ALA A 458 -8.42 14.08 20.64
C ALA A 458 -7.12 13.36 21.06
N THR A 459 -7.02 13.05 22.35
CA THR A 459 -5.97 12.16 22.87
C THR A 459 -6.53 11.25 23.95
N HIS A 460 -6.07 10.02 23.96
CA HIS A 460 -6.38 9.01 24.96
C HIS A 460 -5.11 8.63 25.73
N ILE A 461 -5.14 8.65 27.06
CA ILE A 461 -3.97 8.37 27.93
C ILE A 461 -2.66 8.94 27.35
N GLY A 462 -2.71 10.19 26.90
CA GLY A 462 -1.71 10.76 26.00
C GLY A 462 -0.46 11.25 26.72
N SER A 463 0.70 11.09 26.08
CA SER A 463 1.96 11.68 26.54
C SER A 463 2.02 13.20 26.29
N VAL A 464 1.13 13.96 26.94
CA VAL A 464 0.97 15.40 26.66
C VAL A 464 1.96 16.30 27.44
N ASN A 465 2.61 15.76 28.47
CA ASN A 465 3.61 16.45 29.30
C ASN A 465 5.04 15.91 29.11
N TYR A 466 5.22 14.87 28.31
CA TYR A 466 6.50 14.24 28.06
C TYR A 466 6.69 13.99 26.56
N THR A 467 7.93 14.10 26.11
CA THR A 467 8.34 13.69 24.77
C THR A 467 9.86 13.54 24.74
N PRO A 468 10.41 12.56 24.00
CA PRO A 468 11.83 12.53 23.69
C PRO A 468 12.20 13.52 22.57
N VAL A 469 11.22 14.13 21.89
CA VAL A 469 11.42 14.97 20.69
C VAL A 469 10.58 16.25 20.74
N GLY A 470 11.20 17.39 20.44
CA GLY A 470 10.49 18.66 20.30
C GLY A 470 9.85 19.19 21.59
N GLN A 471 8.75 19.93 21.44
CA GLN A 471 7.97 20.49 22.56
C GLN A 471 6.82 19.57 22.94
N THR A 472 6.46 19.54 24.22
CA THR A 472 5.28 18.82 24.69
C THR A 472 3.99 19.55 24.28
N PRO A 473 2.87 18.85 24.08
CA PRO A 473 1.55 19.45 23.89
C PRO A 473 1.19 20.53 24.92
N VAL A 474 1.49 20.29 26.20
CA VAL A 474 1.28 21.29 27.27
C VAL A 474 2.11 22.56 27.01
N ALA A 475 3.37 22.43 26.58
CA ALA A 475 4.22 23.58 26.26
C ALA A 475 3.71 24.34 25.03
N LEU A 476 3.27 23.63 23.98
CA LEU A 476 2.67 24.21 22.78
C LEU A 476 1.41 25.02 23.14
N ALA A 477 0.46 24.41 23.85
CA ALA A 477 -0.76 25.08 24.29
C ALA A 477 -0.48 26.29 25.21
N THR A 478 0.56 26.21 26.04
CA THR A 478 0.98 27.33 26.89
C THR A 478 1.44 28.52 26.07
N ALA A 479 2.21 28.27 24.98
CA ALA A 479 2.74 29.30 24.10
C ALA A 479 1.68 29.95 23.20
N MET A 480 0.60 29.24 22.86
CA MET A 480 -0.47 29.72 22.00
C MET A 480 -1.40 30.72 22.69
N THR A 481 -2.04 31.59 21.91
CA THR A 481 -3.09 32.51 22.39
C THR A 481 -4.43 31.78 22.57
N ALA A 482 -5.34 32.38 23.34
CA ALA A 482 -6.70 31.85 23.46
C ALA A 482 -7.39 31.78 22.09
N GLU A 483 -7.24 32.80 21.25
CA GLU A 483 -7.80 32.87 19.89
C GLU A 483 -7.32 31.70 19.02
N GLN A 484 -6.02 31.40 19.04
CA GLN A 484 -5.46 30.28 18.30
C GLN A 484 -6.02 28.93 18.79
N LEU A 485 -6.22 28.79 20.09
CA LEU A 485 -6.70 27.54 20.69
C LEU A 485 -8.23 27.35 20.51
N THR A 486 -9.01 28.43 20.45
CA THR A 486 -10.46 28.36 20.19
C THR A 486 -10.82 27.93 18.77
N HIS A 487 -9.84 27.85 17.87
CA HIS A 487 -10.00 27.23 16.55
C HIS A 487 -10.33 25.73 16.64
N TYR A 488 -9.89 25.07 17.72
CA TYR A 488 -9.96 23.63 17.85
C TYR A 488 -11.12 23.17 18.75
N SER A 489 -11.74 22.05 18.40
CA SER A 489 -12.41 21.20 19.39
C SER A 489 -11.40 20.24 20.02
N LEU A 490 -11.26 20.31 21.34
CA LEU A 490 -10.24 19.58 22.08
C LEU A 490 -10.89 18.57 23.03
N TYR A 491 -10.52 17.30 22.88
CA TYR A 491 -10.85 16.21 23.80
C TYR A 491 -9.58 15.57 24.35
N PHE A 492 -9.52 15.24 25.65
CA PHE A 492 -8.43 14.45 26.18
C PHE A 492 -8.80 13.70 27.44
N ASP A 493 -8.35 12.47 27.58
CA ASP A 493 -8.53 11.69 28.81
C ASP A 493 -7.23 11.06 29.32
N ALA A 494 -7.30 10.57 30.56
CA ALA A 494 -6.29 9.73 31.17
C ALA A 494 -6.92 8.83 32.26
N CYS A 495 -6.14 7.90 32.81
CA CYS A 495 -6.53 7.10 33.97
C CYS A 495 -5.63 7.39 35.19
N GLU A 496 -6.22 7.40 36.38
CA GLU A 496 -5.56 7.77 37.64
C GLU A 496 -4.35 6.88 37.99
N PHE A 497 -4.41 5.60 37.61
CA PHE A 497 -3.40 4.59 37.95
C PHE A 497 -2.49 4.22 36.77
N ASP A 498 -2.46 5.07 35.74
CA ASP A 498 -1.50 4.96 34.64
C ASP A 498 -0.05 5.02 35.17
N GLU A 499 0.75 4.00 34.83
CA GLU A 499 2.12 3.81 35.28
C GLU A 499 3.07 4.93 34.84
N TYR A 500 2.73 5.64 33.76
CA TYR A 500 3.48 6.76 33.19
C TYR A 500 3.02 8.13 33.71
N ARG A 501 2.00 8.17 34.59
CA ARG A 501 1.48 9.41 35.21
C ARG A 501 0.93 10.40 34.18
N PHE A 502 0.32 9.91 33.10
CA PHE A 502 -0.26 10.77 32.06
C PHE A 502 -1.48 11.57 32.53
N ASP A 503 -2.09 11.16 33.65
CA ASP A 503 -3.09 11.93 34.39
C ASP A 503 -2.58 13.31 34.84
N GLU A 504 -1.31 13.44 35.24
CA GLU A 504 -0.70 14.73 35.57
C GLU A 504 -0.62 15.65 34.33
N GLY A 505 -0.33 15.05 33.17
CA GLY A 505 -0.27 15.75 31.90
C GLY A 505 -1.63 16.28 31.46
N ALA A 506 -2.66 15.43 31.52
CA ALA A 506 -4.04 15.81 31.23
C ALA A 506 -4.50 16.97 32.13
N ARG A 507 -4.28 16.89 33.45
CA ARG A 507 -4.60 17.98 34.38
C ARG A 507 -3.86 19.28 34.07
N SER A 508 -2.59 19.17 33.69
CA SER A 508 -1.78 20.34 33.32
C SER A 508 -2.32 21.01 32.05
N LEU A 509 -2.66 20.23 31.03
CA LEU A 509 -3.25 20.73 29.79
C LEU A 509 -4.60 21.43 30.05
N ALA A 510 -5.48 20.79 30.81
CA ALA A 510 -6.75 21.39 31.24
C ALA A 510 -6.57 22.69 32.01
N GLY A 511 -5.59 22.74 32.93
CA GLY A 511 -5.25 23.95 33.67
C GLY A 511 -4.84 25.11 32.74
N VAL A 512 -3.99 24.82 31.75
CA VAL A 512 -3.58 25.81 30.73
C VAL A 512 -4.77 26.31 29.92
N LEU A 513 -5.60 25.42 29.39
CA LEU A 513 -6.77 25.78 28.56
C LEU A 513 -7.81 26.56 29.37
N THR A 514 -8.10 26.11 30.59
CA THR A 514 -9.00 26.81 31.53
C THR A 514 -8.51 28.23 31.84
N SER A 515 -7.20 28.39 32.12
CA SER A 515 -6.64 29.71 32.44
C SER A 515 -6.74 30.72 31.28
N LYS A 516 -6.83 30.21 30.04
CA LYS A 516 -6.99 30.99 28.81
C LYS A 516 -8.46 31.16 28.38
N GLY A 517 -9.40 30.51 29.06
CA GLY A 517 -10.83 30.53 28.71
C GLY A 517 -11.18 29.74 27.44
N VAL A 518 -10.38 28.72 27.10
CA VAL A 518 -10.61 27.88 25.91
C VAL A 518 -11.56 26.74 26.25
N PRO A 519 -12.67 26.54 25.53
CA PRO A 519 -13.54 25.37 25.70
C PRO A 519 -12.80 24.07 25.37
N HIS A 520 -12.92 23.07 26.24
CA HIS A 520 -12.32 21.75 26.07
C HIS A 520 -13.10 20.72 26.88
N THR A 521 -13.06 19.46 26.45
CA THR A 521 -13.63 18.32 27.15
C THR A 521 -12.48 17.45 27.64
N TRP A 522 -12.50 17.06 28.91
CA TRP A 522 -11.49 16.15 29.44
C TRP A 522 -11.97 15.42 30.69
N GLU A 523 -11.36 14.28 30.98
CA GLU A 523 -11.67 13.45 32.14
C GLU A 523 -10.42 12.71 32.64
N VAL A 524 -10.38 12.40 33.94
CA VAL A 524 -9.40 11.44 34.48
C VAL A 524 -10.19 10.33 35.16
N TYR A 525 -10.21 9.16 34.54
CA TYR A 525 -11.00 8.04 35.01
C TYR A 525 -10.33 7.36 36.21
N PRO A 526 -11.11 6.99 37.25
CA PRO A 526 -10.57 6.37 38.47
C PRO A 526 -10.22 4.89 38.30
N GLU A 527 -10.54 4.30 37.16
CA GLU A 527 -10.35 2.89 36.84
C GLU A 527 -9.50 2.79 35.56
N GLY A 528 -8.74 1.70 35.42
CA GLY A 528 -7.81 1.53 34.31
C GLY A 528 -6.37 1.90 34.63
N ARG A 529 -5.46 1.43 33.77
CA ARG A 529 -4.00 1.64 33.81
C ARG A 529 -3.55 2.13 32.42
N HIS A 530 -2.27 2.03 32.08
CA HIS A 530 -1.82 2.28 30.70
C HIS A 530 -2.18 1.12 29.74
N ASN A 531 -3.49 0.86 29.57
CA ASN A 531 -4.00 -0.29 28.83
C ASN A 531 -5.35 -0.01 28.14
N ASP A 532 -5.80 -0.94 27.31
CA ASP A 532 -7.05 -0.80 26.54
C ASP A 532 -8.29 -0.64 27.41
N ALA A 533 -8.31 -1.28 28.59
CA ALA A 533 -9.42 -1.15 29.54
C ALA A 533 -9.62 0.29 30.02
N CYS A 534 -8.57 1.13 30.00
CA CYS A 534 -8.67 2.54 30.30
C CYS A 534 -9.35 3.32 29.16
N TRP A 535 -8.85 3.23 27.93
CA TRP A 535 -9.23 4.20 26.89
C TRP A 535 -10.27 3.72 25.87
N MET A 536 -10.32 2.41 25.56
CA MET A 536 -11.26 1.87 24.59
C MET A 536 -12.75 2.13 24.93
N PRO A 537 -13.18 2.09 26.21
CA PRO A 537 -14.55 2.47 26.57
C PRO A 537 -14.90 3.92 26.18
N HIS A 538 -13.90 4.80 26.11
CA HIS A 538 -14.06 6.24 25.89
C HIS A 538 -13.80 6.67 24.45
N ILE A 539 -13.54 5.73 23.54
CA ILE A 539 -13.41 6.03 22.11
C ILE A 539 -14.69 6.66 21.53
N ALA A 540 -15.86 6.34 22.11
CA ALA A 540 -17.13 6.96 21.75
C ALA A 540 -17.17 8.46 22.08
N ASP A 541 -16.48 8.89 23.14
CA ASP A 541 -16.46 10.27 23.59
C ASP A 541 -15.59 11.14 22.66
N SER A 542 -14.43 10.63 22.25
CA SER A 542 -13.54 11.33 21.31
C SER A 542 -14.12 11.39 19.90
N PHE A 543 -14.62 10.27 19.35
CA PHE A 543 -15.33 10.26 18.06
C PHE A 543 -16.64 11.05 18.12
N GLY A 544 -17.30 11.09 19.27
CA GLY A 544 -18.46 11.94 19.52
C GLY A 544 -18.12 13.43 19.47
N SER A 545 -16.96 13.82 20.04
CA SER A 545 -16.41 15.17 19.93
C SER A 545 -16.13 15.56 18.47
N HIS A 546 -15.49 14.67 17.70
CA HIS A 546 -15.26 14.88 16.27
C HIS A 546 -16.58 15.00 15.48
N SER A 547 -17.54 14.10 15.74
CA SER A 547 -18.87 14.14 15.11
C SER A 547 -19.60 15.44 15.39
N ALA A 548 -19.58 15.92 16.64
CA ALA A 548 -20.18 17.19 17.02
C ALA A 548 -19.49 18.37 16.33
N HIS A 549 -18.15 18.32 16.21
CA HIS A 549 -17.38 19.32 15.47
C HIS A 549 -17.79 19.36 13.99
N PHE A 550 -17.82 18.20 13.31
CA PHE A 550 -18.19 18.12 11.88
C PHE A 550 -19.61 18.63 11.64
N ARG A 551 -20.57 18.27 12.50
CA ARG A 551 -21.95 18.78 12.44
C ARG A 551 -22.01 20.30 12.65
N ALA A 552 -21.22 20.83 13.58
CA ALA A 552 -21.13 22.28 13.79
C ALA A 552 -20.51 23.01 12.59
N ALA A 553 -19.62 22.36 11.84
CA ALA A 553 -19.07 22.83 10.58
C ALA A 553 -20.04 22.65 9.38
N GLY A 554 -21.23 22.08 9.59
CA GLY A 554 -22.27 21.96 8.56
C GLY A 554 -22.33 20.61 7.84
N LEU A 555 -21.71 19.56 8.40
CA LEU A 555 -21.84 18.20 7.85
C LEU A 555 -23.31 17.80 7.74
N VAL A 556 -23.73 17.34 6.56
CA VAL A 556 -25.05 16.78 6.31
C VAL A 556 -24.93 15.27 6.21
N GLU A 557 -25.59 14.57 7.13
CA GLU A 557 -25.52 13.11 7.21
C GLU A 557 -26.68 12.46 6.45
N ALA A 558 -26.36 11.42 5.68
CA ALA A 558 -27.36 10.51 5.16
C ALA A 558 -27.69 9.42 6.20
N PRO A 559 -28.83 8.72 6.07
CA PRO A 559 -29.10 7.55 6.90
C PRO A 559 -27.97 6.52 6.80
N VAL A 560 -27.46 6.07 7.94
CA VAL A 560 -26.43 5.03 8.01
C VAL A 560 -27.10 3.67 7.75
N PRO A 561 -26.67 2.90 6.74
CA PRO A 561 -27.20 1.57 6.49
C PRO A 561 -26.70 0.56 7.54
N PRO A 562 -27.36 -0.61 7.66
CA PRO A 562 -26.77 -1.75 8.38
C PRO A 562 -25.40 -2.14 7.81
N VAL A 563 -24.52 -2.68 8.66
CA VAL A 563 -23.17 -3.15 8.32
C VAL A 563 -23.13 -4.06 7.08
N ASP A 564 -24.09 -4.99 6.99
CA ASP A 564 -24.19 -5.99 5.90
C ASP A 564 -25.18 -5.60 4.81
N ALA A 565 -25.49 -4.30 4.67
CA ALA A 565 -26.39 -3.86 3.61
C ALA A 565 -25.80 -4.25 2.24
N PRO A 566 -26.58 -4.89 1.34
CA PRO A 566 -26.10 -5.20 0.01
C PRO A 566 -25.63 -3.92 -0.68
N VAL A 567 -24.47 -3.98 -1.33
CA VAL A 567 -24.04 -2.92 -2.24
C VAL A 567 -25.11 -2.83 -3.34
N PRO A 568 -25.86 -1.73 -3.45
CA PRO A 568 -26.82 -1.58 -4.51
C PRO A 568 -26.06 -1.69 -5.83
N PRO A 569 -26.62 -2.37 -6.86
CA PRO A 569 -26.00 -2.33 -8.18
C PRO A 569 -25.81 -0.87 -8.53
N VAL A 570 -24.59 -0.49 -8.89
CA VAL A 570 -24.33 0.84 -9.42
C VAL A 570 -25.19 0.94 -10.66
N ASP A 571 -26.31 1.67 -10.56
CA ASP A 571 -27.08 2.07 -11.72
C ASP A 571 -26.10 2.87 -12.57
N VAL A 572 -25.50 2.20 -13.57
CA VAL A 572 -24.84 2.91 -14.66
C VAL A 572 -25.92 3.84 -15.16
N PRO A 573 -25.76 5.17 -15.02
CA PRO A 573 -26.71 6.08 -15.62
C PRO A 573 -26.78 5.65 -17.08
N ALA A 574 -27.96 5.28 -17.56
CA ALA A 574 -28.16 5.16 -18.99
C ALA A 574 -27.51 6.40 -19.61
N PRO A 575 -26.66 6.26 -20.65
CA PRO A 575 -26.04 7.43 -21.28
C PRO A 575 -27.18 8.41 -21.52
N PRO A 576 -27.10 9.63 -20.97
CA PRO A 576 -28.28 10.44 -20.76
C PRO A 576 -29.03 10.55 -22.08
N THR A 577 -30.28 10.07 -22.12
CA THR A 577 -31.20 10.49 -23.16
C THR A 577 -31.30 12.00 -23.02
N GLU A 578 -30.63 12.69 -23.94
CA GLU A 578 -30.42 14.12 -23.98
C GLU A 578 -31.77 14.84 -23.93
N ALA A 579 -32.19 15.24 -22.73
CA ALA A 579 -33.03 16.42 -22.58
C ALA A 579 -32.11 17.63 -22.78
N PRO A 580 -32.50 18.63 -23.58
CA PRO A 580 -31.59 19.64 -24.09
C PRO A 580 -30.94 20.41 -22.93
N ALA A 581 -29.61 20.37 -22.90
CA ALA A 581 -28.82 21.12 -21.94
C ALA A 581 -29.12 22.63 -22.06
N PRO A 582 -29.12 23.40 -20.95
CA PRO A 582 -28.98 24.85 -21.05
C PRO A 582 -27.65 25.14 -21.75
N PRO A 583 -27.56 26.14 -22.65
CA PRO A 583 -26.38 26.35 -23.46
C PRO A 583 -25.16 26.62 -22.56
N THR A 584 -24.22 25.69 -22.55
CA THR A 584 -22.87 25.88 -22.02
C THR A 584 -22.23 27.04 -22.78
N ALA A 585 -21.80 28.06 -22.05
CA ALA A 585 -21.04 29.15 -22.64
C ALA A 585 -19.81 28.57 -23.36
N ALA A 586 -19.61 28.94 -24.62
CA ALA A 586 -18.46 28.48 -25.40
C ALA A 586 -17.15 28.83 -24.67
N PRO A 587 -16.12 27.96 -24.71
CA PRO A 587 -14.83 28.28 -24.13
C PRO A 587 -14.29 29.60 -24.71
N VAL A 588 -13.89 30.50 -23.82
CA VAL A 588 -13.35 31.82 -24.18
C VAL A 588 -11.82 31.69 -24.34
N PRO A 589 -11.22 32.20 -25.44
CA PRO A 589 -9.76 32.16 -25.61
C PRO A 589 -9.07 33.01 -24.54
N PRO A 590 -7.87 32.64 -24.09
CA PRO A 590 -7.07 33.50 -23.21
C PRO A 590 -6.85 34.88 -23.84
N ALA A 591 -6.88 35.93 -23.00
CA ALA A 591 -6.85 37.32 -23.46
C ALA A 591 -5.47 37.75 -24.00
N GLU A 592 -4.40 37.13 -23.51
CA GLU A 592 -3.02 37.41 -23.92
C GLU A 592 -2.59 36.47 -25.05
N ALA A 593 -1.74 36.94 -25.98
CA ALA A 593 -1.19 36.09 -27.03
C ALA A 593 -0.23 35.05 -26.41
N PRO A 594 -0.20 33.80 -26.89
CA PRO A 594 0.64 32.78 -26.31
C PRO A 594 2.12 33.11 -26.55
N VAL A 595 2.94 32.96 -25.51
CA VAL A 595 4.38 33.21 -25.54
C VAL A 595 5.08 31.88 -25.34
N ALA A 596 5.88 31.47 -26.32
CA ALA A 596 6.58 30.19 -26.26
C ALA A 596 7.45 30.08 -25.00
N ALA A 597 7.36 28.94 -24.33
CA ALA A 597 8.29 28.60 -23.26
C ALA A 597 9.74 28.51 -23.78
N GLY A 598 10.72 28.67 -22.89
CA GLY A 598 12.14 28.57 -23.27
C GLY A 598 12.55 27.14 -23.63
N GLU A 599 13.59 26.95 -24.44
CA GLU A 599 14.14 25.62 -24.82
C GLU A 599 14.30 24.58 -23.68
N PRO A 600 14.65 24.94 -22.43
CA PRO A 600 14.73 23.98 -21.31
C PRO A 600 13.41 23.28 -20.95
N SER A 601 12.26 23.77 -21.46
CA SER A 601 10.93 23.22 -21.17
C SER A 601 10.55 22.00 -22.04
N LEU A 602 11.32 21.69 -23.08
CA LEU A 602 11.12 20.48 -23.90
C LEU A 602 11.75 19.25 -23.24
N ALA A 603 11.24 18.89 -22.05
CA ALA A 603 11.69 17.71 -21.32
C ALA A 603 11.53 16.44 -22.19
N SER A 604 12.49 15.51 -22.08
CA SER A 604 12.47 14.26 -22.85
C SER A 604 11.26 13.37 -22.53
N SER A 605 10.71 13.49 -21.32
CA SER A 605 9.47 12.84 -20.88
C SER A 605 8.22 13.30 -21.64
N LEU A 606 8.24 14.49 -22.23
CA LEU A 606 7.12 15.07 -22.99
C LEU A 606 7.21 14.80 -24.50
N ARG A 607 8.27 14.12 -24.94
CA ARG A 607 8.45 13.76 -26.36
C ARG A 607 7.41 12.70 -26.75
N GLY A 608 6.63 12.98 -27.80
CA GLY A 608 5.54 12.11 -28.24
C GLY A 608 4.22 12.31 -27.49
N GLY A 609 4.13 13.28 -26.57
CA GLY A 609 2.88 13.66 -25.89
C GLY A 609 1.84 14.34 -26.78
N ILE A 610 2.22 14.66 -28.03
CA ILE A 610 1.34 15.08 -29.11
C ILE A 610 1.66 14.24 -30.35
N SER A 611 0.73 14.15 -31.30
CA SER A 611 1.00 13.57 -32.62
C SER A 611 0.72 14.56 -33.74
N VAL A 612 1.37 14.38 -34.89
CA VAL A 612 1.13 15.17 -36.10
C VAL A 612 0.72 14.24 -37.24
N SER A 613 -0.19 14.71 -38.10
CA SER A 613 -0.63 13.95 -39.27
C SER A 613 0.51 13.71 -40.28
N ASP A 614 1.46 14.64 -40.34
CA ASP A 614 2.68 14.57 -41.14
C ASP A 614 3.86 15.12 -40.36
N ASN A 615 4.95 14.35 -40.26
CA ASN A 615 6.20 14.79 -39.63
C ASN A 615 7.22 15.33 -40.64
N THR A 616 6.87 15.36 -41.94
CA THR A 616 7.69 15.94 -43.02
C THR A 616 6.85 16.98 -43.75
N LEU A 617 7.18 18.26 -43.58
CA LEU A 617 6.32 19.38 -43.90
C LEU A 617 6.99 20.34 -44.89
N ALA A 618 6.26 20.82 -45.90
CA ALA A 618 6.67 21.98 -46.69
C ALA A 618 6.16 23.28 -46.07
N THR A 619 6.86 24.41 -46.24
CA THR A 619 6.33 25.70 -45.77
C THR A 619 5.01 26.02 -46.49
N GLY A 620 3.99 26.46 -45.77
CA GLY A 620 2.64 26.67 -46.27
C GLY A 620 1.76 25.42 -46.24
N GLN A 621 2.29 24.25 -45.88
CA GLN A 621 1.48 23.04 -45.67
C GLN A 621 0.67 23.17 -44.38
N THR A 622 -0.62 22.87 -44.50
CA THR A 622 -1.52 22.67 -43.36
C THR A 622 -1.47 21.21 -42.92
N PHE A 623 -1.41 20.97 -41.62
CA PHE A 623 -1.38 19.65 -41.00
C PHE A 623 -2.17 19.66 -39.70
N THR A 624 -2.49 18.48 -39.19
CA THR A 624 -3.21 18.33 -37.92
C THR A 624 -2.23 17.99 -36.81
N ILE A 625 -2.38 18.64 -35.66
CA ILE A 625 -1.76 18.25 -34.40
C ILE A 625 -2.86 17.70 -33.51
N THR A 626 -2.65 16.54 -32.90
CA THR A 626 -3.59 15.92 -31.96
C THR A 626 -2.99 15.96 -30.56
N VAL A 627 -3.75 16.51 -29.62
CA VAL A 627 -3.42 16.59 -28.19
C VAL A 627 -4.12 15.49 -27.39
N ASP A 628 -3.68 15.25 -26.15
CA ASP A 628 -4.25 14.23 -25.28
C ASP A 628 -5.69 14.54 -24.84
N GLU A 629 -6.35 13.57 -24.20
CA GLU A 629 -7.76 13.69 -23.84
C GLU A 629 -8.05 14.83 -22.86
N ARG A 630 -7.07 15.15 -21.99
CA ARG A 630 -7.16 16.24 -21.01
C ARG A 630 -7.21 17.62 -21.66
N ASN A 631 -6.72 17.74 -22.89
CA ASN A 631 -6.65 18.99 -23.65
C ASN A 631 -7.74 19.10 -24.74
N ARG A 632 -8.67 18.14 -24.84
CA ARG A 632 -9.85 18.23 -25.74
C ARG A 632 -10.76 19.37 -25.32
N ASN A 633 -11.32 20.10 -26.29
CA ASN A 633 -12.17 21.27 -26.06
C ASN A 633 -11.51 22.39 -25.22
N ARG A 634 -10.17 22.45 -25.16
CA ARG A 634 -9.39 23.50 -24.50
C ARG A 634 -8.57 24.31 -25.51
N TYR A 635 -8.24 25.54 -25.16
CA TYR A 635 -7.32 26.35 -25.96
C TYR A 635 -5.87 25.91 -25.72
N VAL A 636 -5.15 25.69 -26.81
CA VAL A 636 -3.73 25.33 -26.83
C VAL A 636 -3.00 26.18 -27.86
N ALA A 637 -1.69 26.31 -27.72
CA ALA A 637 -0.84 27.05 -28.66
C ALA A 637 0.30 26.18 -29.16
N ALA A 638 0.54 26.18 -30.47
CA ALA A 638 1.59 25.37 -31.08
C ALA A 638 2.75 26.24 -31.61
N PHE A 639 3.98 25.74 -31.45
CA PHE A 639 5.20 26.46 -31.81
C PHE A 639 6.24 25.56 -32.47
N VAL A 640 7.06 26.14 -33.36
CA VAL A 640 8.26 25.51 -33.91
C VAL A 640 9.50 26.08 -33.20
N TYR A 641 10.21 25.23 -32.45
CA TYR A 641 11.11 25.65 -31.37
C TYR A 641 12.57 25.95 -31.74
N SER A 642 13.00 25.78 -32.98
CA SER A 642 14.39 26.09 -33.40
C SER A 642 14.73 27.59 -33.36
N SER A 643 13.69 28.42 -33.33
CA SER A 643 13.60 29.82 -32.91
C SER A 643 12.10 30.05 -32.75
N PRO A 644 11.51 30.05 -31.54
CA PRO A 644 10.09 29.81 -31.37
C PRO A 644 9.19 30.65 -32.28
N VAL A 645 8.58 29.99 -33.28
CA VAL A 645 7.62 30.61 -34.19
C VAL A 645 6.23 30.07 -33.88
N SER A 646 5.28 30.96 -33.57
CA SER A 646 3.88 30.60 -33.33
C SER A 646 3.21 30.09 -34.61
N LEU A 647 2.44 29.01 -34.48
CA LEU A 647 1.64 28.40 -35.54
C LEU A 647 0.18 28.91 -35.57
N GLY A 648 -0.04 30.16 -35.16
CA GLY A 648 -1.32 30.86 -35.32
C GLY A 648 -2.11 31.12 -34.05
N GLY A 649 -1.43 31.38 -32.93
CA GLY A 649 -2.04 31.79 -31.65
C GLY A 649 -2.81 30.67 -30.95
N TRP A 650 -3.75 31.05 -30.08
CA TRP A 650 -4.64 30.11 -29.38
C TRP A 650 -5.57 29.39 -30.37
N LYS A 651 -5.58 28.06 -30.30
CA LYS A 651 -6.46 27.17 -31.07
C LYS A 651 -7.29 26.35 -30.10
N LEU A 652 -8.61 26.34 -30.30
CA LEU A 652 -9.49 25.43 -29.57
C LEU A 652 -9.32 24.02 -30.14
N ALA A 653 -8.86 23.08 -29.34
CA ALA A 653 -8.82 21.67 -29.71
C ALA A 653 -10.24 21.12 -29.89
N SER A 654 -10.45 20.31 -30.93
CA SER A 654 -11.74 19.68 -31.18
C SER A 654 -12.10 18.67 -30.07
N ALA A 655 -13.31 18.12 -30.12
CA ALA A 655 -13.71 17.01 -29.25
C ALA A 655 -12.86 15.75 -29.46
N ALA A 656 -12.17 15.61 -30.59
CA ALA A 656 -11.20 14.55 -30.84
C ALA A 656 -9.77 14.90 -30.37
N GLY A 657 -9.52 16.16 -30.01
CA GLY A 657 -8.20 16.67 -29.62
C GLY A 657 -7.42 17.28 -30.78
N ASP A 658 -8.07 17.54 -31.92
CA ASP A 658 -7.38 18.02 -33.11
C ASP A 658 -7.32 19.55 -33.17
N ILE A 659 -6.15 20.07 -33.54
CA ILE A 659 -5.96 21.45 -33.99
C ILE A 659 -5.34 21.46 -35.39
N SER A 660 -5.78 22.37 -36.24
CA SER A 660 -5.18 22.60 -37.55
C SER A 660 -4.12 23.70 -37.45
N ALA A 661 -2.90 23.39 -37.92
CA ALA A 661 -1.77 24.32 -37.98
C ALA A 661 -1.22 24.40 -39.41
N THR A 662 -0.67 25.56 -39.77
CA THR A 662 0.01 25.75 -41.06
C THR A 662 1.44 26.17 -40.79
N LEU A 663 2.40 25.48 -41.41
CA LEU A 663 3.82 25.80 -41.23
C LEU A 663 4.12 27.16 -41.92
N PRO A 664 4.59 28.20 -41.19
CA PRO A 664 4.79 29.53 -41.76
C PRO A 664 5.88 29.56 -42.84
N ALA A 665 5.77 30.52 -43.77
CA ALA A 665 6.87 30.83 -44.66
C ALA A 665 8.06 31.39 -43.86
N GLY A 666 9.28 30.97 -44.20
CA GLY A 666 10.51 31.44 -43.55
C GLY A 666 11.12 30.52 -42.49
N ILE A 667 10.50 29.38 -42.18
CA ILE A 667 11.17 28.31 -41.43
C ILE A 667 12.27 27.70 -42.31
N ALA A 668 13.48 27.61 -41.79
CA ALA A 668 14.61 27.03 -42.52
C ALA A 668 14.34 25.54 -42.87
N PRO A 669 14.85 25.02 -43.99
CA PRO A 669 14.81 23.59 -44.25
C PRO A 669 15.68 22.82 -43.24
N GLY A 670 15.24 21.64 -42.79
CA GLY A 670 15.99 20.81 -41.86
C GLY A 670 15.14 20.22 -40.73
N ALA A 671 15.79 19.75 -39.67
CA ALA A 671 15.12 19.17 -38.50
C ALA A 671 14.69 20.28 -37.53
N HIS A 672 13.44 20.20 -37.08
CA HIS A 672 12.84 21.13 -36.11
C HIS A 672 12.06 20.35 -35.04
N ARG A 673 11.78 21.01 -33.92
CA ARG A 673 10.86 20.50 -32.89
C ARG A 673 9.57 21.29 -32.94
N LEU A 674 8.45 20.59 -32.91
CA LEU A 674 7.11 21.15 -32.77
C LEU A 674 6.59 20.81 -31.39
N ALA A 675 6.15 21.82 -30.64
CA ALA A 675 5.59 21.64 -29.30
C ALA A 675 4.25 22.33 -29.19
N VAL A 676 3.42 21.82 -28.28
CA VAL A 676 2.13 22.43 -27.91
C VAL A 676 2.17 22.79 -26.43
N GLU A 677 1.60 23.94 -26.11
CA GLU A 677 1.43 24.46 -24.76
C GLU A 677 -0.06 24.62 -24.43
N ASP A 678 -0.41 24.45 -23.16
CA ASP A 678 -1.74 24.74 -22.63
C ASP A 678 -1.93 26.25 -22.34
N ALA A 679 -3.12 26.60 -21.84
CA ALA A 679 -3.50 27.97 -21.51
C ALA A 679 -2.61 28.63 -20.43
N ASP A 680 -1.94 27.82 -19.62
CA ASP A 680 -1.07 28.26 -18.52
C ASP A 680 0.40 28.37 -18.96
N GLY A 681 0.70 28.06 -20.24
CA GLY A 681 2.04 28.14 -20.84
C GLY A 681 2.91 26.92 -20.55
N ALA A 682 2.33 25.82 -20.06
CA ALA A 682 3.05 24.56 -19.84
C ALA A 682 3.10 23.74 -21.13
N VAL A 683 4.26 23.18 -21.46
CA VAL A 683 4.42 22.28 -22.62
C VAL A 683 3.69 20.97 -22.33
N ILE A 684 2.64 20.67 -23.10
CA ILE A 684 1.87 19.42 -22.97
C ILE A 684 2.50 18.26 -23.75
N GLY A 685 3.28 18.57 -24.79
CA GLY A 685 4.03 17.57 -25.56
C GLY A 685 4.77 18.16 -26.75
N TRP A 686 5.74 17.40 -27.28
CA TRP A 686 6.49 17.80 -28.47
C TRP A 686 6.92 16.63 -29.37
N VAL A 687 7.14 16.90 -30.66
CA VAL A 687 7.60 15.94 -31.67
C VAL A 687 8.66 16.54 -32.59
N ASP A 688 9.46 15.68 -33.22
CA ASP A 688 10.37 16.10 -34.28
C ASP A 688 9.64 16.18 -35.62
N ILE A 689 9.90 17.26 -36.36
CA ILE A 689 9.43 17.46 -37.73
C ILE A 689 10.62 17.77 -38.66
N THR A 690 10.49 17.46 -39.93
CA THR A 690 11.46 17.81 -40.97
C THR A 690 10.83 18.79 -41.96
N VAL A 691 11.46 19.95 -42.14
CA VAL A 691 11.01 20.98 -43.09
C VAL A 691 11.72 20.83 -44.43
N LEU A 692 10.95 20.70 -45.50
CA LEU A 692 11.44 20.46 -46.87
C LEU A 692 12.00 21.73 -47.53
N VAL A 693 12.92 21.54 -48.49
CA VAL A 693 13.41 22.61 -49.37
C VAL A 693 12.36 22.92 -50.43
N ASN A 694 11.85 24.17 -50.47
CA ASN A 694 10.88 24.57 -51.50
C ASN A 694 11.50 24.51 -52.91
N GLY A 695 11.08 23.54 -53.73
CA GLY A 695 11.17 23.60 -55.19
C GLY A 695 9.89 24.18 -55.80
N PRO A 696 9.90 24.68 -57.06
CA PRO A 696 8.71 25.25 -57.67
C PRO A 696 7.59 24.19 -57.77
N ALA A 697 6.39 24.58 -57.35
CA ALA A 697 5.20 23.75 -57.22
C ALA A 697 4.86 22.97 -58.49
N ALA A 698 4.66 21.65 -58.37
CA ALA A 698 4.11 20.80 -59.40
C ALA A 698 2.78 20.18 -58.95
N LEU A 699 1.82 20.32 -59.86
CA LEU A 699 0.40 19.98 -59.83
C LEU A 699 0.07 18.56 -59.36
N SER A 700 -1.11 18.44 -58.77
CA SER A 700 -1.82 17.19 -58.54
C SER A 700 -1.98 16.35 -59.81
N GLN A 701 -1.82 15.03 -59.69
CA GLN A 701 -2.47 14.10 -60.60
C GLN A 701 -2.85 12.80 -59.89
N SER A 702 -4.09 12.43 -60.17
CA SER A 702 -4.89 11.31 -59.68
C SER A 702 -4.47 9.95 -60.24
N GLY A 703 -4.67 8.91 -59.43
CA GLY A 703 -5.45 7.72 -59.80
C GLY A 703 -4.81 6.62 -60.67
N ALA A 704 -4.91 5.41 -60.13
CA ALA A 704 -5.13 4.11 -60.77
C ALA A 704 -3.93 3.24 -61.21
N ASP A 705 -3.96 2.03 -60.63
CA ASP A 705 -3.47 0.71 -61.07
C ASP A 705 -1.95 0.57 -61.31
N ILE A 706 -1.24 -0.54 -61.08
CA ILE A 706 -1.53 -1.97 -61.27
C ILE A 706 -0.51 -2.75 -60.39
N ALA A 707 -0.90 -3.88 -59.80
CA ALA A 707 0.01 -4.85 -59.16
C ALA A 707 0.77 -5.72 -60.20
N PRO A 708 1.44 -6.83 -59.84
CA PRO A 708 2.77 -6.97 -59.20
C PRO A 708 3.75 -7.85 -60.04
N ALA A 709 5.08 -7.77 -59.82
CA ALA A 709 6.06 -8.79 -60.29
C ALA A 709 7.41 -8.61 -59.56
N LEU A 710 7.87 -9.53 -58.71
CA LEU A 710 8.60 -10.79 -58.98
C LEU A 710 10.00 -10.63 -59.61
N GLY A 711 11.01 -11.16 -58.90
CA GLY A 711 12.34 -11.52 -59.43
C GLY A 711 13.50 -10.95 -58.60
N ALA A 712 14.02 -11.70 -57.61
CA ALA A 712 15.22 -12.56 -57.71
C ALA A 712 16.54 -11.76 -57.75
N GLY A 713 17.62 -12.06 -57.04
CA GLY A 713 18.01 -13.21 -56.24
C GLY A 713 19.48 -13.01 -55.81
N ALA A 714 19.91 -13.82 -54.85
CA ALA A 714 21.22 -13.82 -54.18
C ALA A 714 22.45 -13.87 -55.12
N VAL A 715 23.59 -13.33 -54.65
CA VAL A 715 24.94 -13.82 -55.00
C VAL A 715 25.88 -13.74 -53.78
N LEU A 716 26.41 -14.90 -53.40
CA LEU A 716 27.53 -15.16 -52.48
C LEU A 716 28.86 -14.61 -53.03
N LEU A 717 29.82 -14.24 -52.16
CA LEU A 717 31.21 -14.69 -52.27
C LEU A 717 32.08 -14.25 -51.08
N ALA A 718 32.77 -15.22 -50.49
CA ALA A 718 33.85 -15.07 -49.53
C ALA A 718 35.21 -14.93 -50.24
N LEU A 719 36.16 -14.18 -49.63
CA LEU A 719 37.56 -14.56 -49.37
C LEU A 719 38.48 -13.34 -49.17
N GLY A 720 39.20 -13.36 -48.04
CA GLY A 720 40.64 -13.07 -47.90
C GLY A 720 41.20 -11.68 -48.22
N VAL A 721 41.92 -11.08 -47.27
CA VAL A 721 43.40 -11.01 -47.24
C VAL A 721 43.87 -10.16 -46.03
N LEU A 722 44.95 -10.66 -45.40
CA LEU A 722 45.65 -10.18 -44.21
C LEU A 722 46.84 -9.25 -44.55
N LEU A 723 47.34 -8.57 -43.49
CA LEU A 723 48.72 -8.05 -43.24
C LEU A 723 49.09 -6.70 -43.88
N VAL A 724 49.74 -5.75 -43.17
CA VAL A 724 51.11 -5.87 -42.61
C VAL A 724 51.36 -4.94 -41.38
N LEU A 725 52.16 -5.46 -40.46
CA LEU A 725 52.76 -4.88 -39.24
C LEU A 725 53.87 -3.83 -39.50
N ARG A 726 54.06 -2.83 -38.59
CA ARG A 726 55.29 -2.67 -37.77
C ARG A 726 55.36 -1.38 -36.92
N ARG A 727 55.54 -1.59 -35.60
CA ARG A 727 56.47 -0.97 -34.61
C ARG A 727 56.89 0.51 -34.75
N SER A 728 56.73 1.27 -33.66
CA SER A 728 57.86 1.88 -32.92
C SER A 728 57.51 2.25 -31.46
N ARG A 729 58.53 2.17 -30.60
CA ARG A 729 58.53 2.28 -29.13
C ARG A 729 58.69 3.73 -28.63
N ARG A 730 58.39 3.89 -27.32
CA ARG A 730 59.07 4.71 -26.27
C ARG A 730 58.67 6.18 -26.06
N ALA A 731 58.05 6.41 -24.89
CA ALA A 731 58.56 7.11 -23.69
C ALA A 731 58.97 8.61 -23.74
N GLY A 732 58.46 9.35 -22.75
CA GLY A 732 58.93 10.65 -22.23
C GLY A 732 57.75 11.50 -21.77
N GLN A 733 57.44 11.60 -20.46
CA GLN A 733 57.93 12.64 -19.51
C GLN A 733 57.43 14.05 -19.86
N LEU A 734 56.95 14.94 -18.97
CA LEU A 734 57.00 15.11 -17.51
C LEU A 734 55.97 16.20 -17.13
N GLY A 735 55.51 16.21 -15.88
CA GLY A 735 54.66 17.24 -15.28
C GLY A 735 53.95 16.69 -14.05
#